data_AF-A0A9D5TJA8-F1
#
_entry.id   AF-A0A9D5TJA8-F1
#
_cell.length_a   1.000
_cell.length_b   1.000
_cell.length_c   1.000
_cell.angle_alpha   90.00
_cell.angle_beta   90.00
_cell.angle_gamma   90.00
#
_symmetry.space_group_name_H-M   'P 1'
#
loop_
_entity.id
_entity.type
_entity.pdbx_description
1 polymer ?
#
loop_
_entity_poly.entity_id
_entity_poly.type
_entity_poly.pdbx_seq_one_letter_code
_entity_poly.pdbx_strand_id
1 'polypeptide(L)'
;MQEQKLTGLEYKIREMASRIRELREITGLSVAEMAKRTGITISEYELCEAGQTDLNIAFLYRCALSFGVDVTDLIEGHSPKLRSYTLTRSGRGQKIEQAHRMTYYNLAADFRNRVALPLYVVIQYNQDAEHEDIELTTHDGQECDLVIKGSMKIQIGEHTEILHEGDSIYYDSSTPHGMIAVGGEDCAFYAMVLNPSDDVGLTPKAEKLPTPSATEKDEERRIYHDFIIPTENVSGGIEKIAFQNEDRFNFAFDVVDALAERKPEKLAMLHISENGTERRFTFLDVKKESARAANYFKSLGIRRGDRVMLVLKRHYQFWFALLGLHKLGAVAIPATNQLQAHDFTYRFNAADVRAILCTADGATADEVASAASKCPQVKHLIMVNGQKEGWHDFNEEYAMFSSHFHRNEDTPCGNDPMLMFFTSGTSGYPKLAAHNYKYPLGHFITAKYWHRVNPDGLHLTISDTGWAKALWGKLYGQWLCEAAIFVYDFDRFDAEKILPLFAKHRITTFCAPPTMYRMLIKGDLSKYDLSSIEHASIAGEALNPEVFRQFQKATGLQIMEGFGQSESTLIIGNLIGGKHKIGSMGKPVPLYDVHLLSADGSPAAPGETGEICINIANELPCGLSYAYEGSPDVTAKTWRDGFYHTGDLAWKDEDGFFWYVGRADDVIKSSGYRIGPFEIENVIMELPYVLECGVSAAPDEVRGQIVKASIVLVKGTQASDELKKEIQNYVKSRTAPYKYPRIVEFRESLPKTTSGKIIRKQL
;
A
#
# COMPACT_ATOMS: atom_id res chain seq x y z
N MET A 1 61.76 16.85 5.29
CA MET A 1 60.32 17.09 5.49
C MET A 1 59.57 15.84 5.04
N GLN A 2 59.20 14.98 5.98
CA GLN A 2 58.32 13.84 5.70
C GLN A 2 56.88 14.37 5.72
N GLU A 3 56.17 14.26 4.60
CA GLU A 3 54.72 14.48 4.54
C GLU A 3 54.03 13.38 5.35
N GLN A 4 53.46 13.74 6.51
CA GLN A 4 52.53 12.89 7.24
C GLN A 4 51.23 12.76 6.44
N LYS A 5 50.94 11.54 5.98
CA LYS A 5 49.61 11.19 5.43
C LYS A 5 48.59 11.26 6.56
N LEU A 6 47.65 12.21 6.47
CA LEU A 6 46.49 12.30 7.37
C LEU A 6 45.63 11.02 7.28
N THR A 7 45.16 10.56 8.43
CA THR A 7 44.22 9.45 8.56
C THR A 7 42.78 9.89 8.22
N GLY A 8 41.91 8.96 7.83
CA GLY A 8 40.50 9.27 7.51
C GLY A 8 39.69 9.84 8.69
N LEU A 9 40.15 9.63 9.92
CA LEU A 9 39.53 10.20 11.13
C LEU A 9 39.92 11.68 11.31
N GLU A 10 41.18 12.02 11.10
CA GLU A 10 41.65 13.42 11.20
C GLU A 10 41.01 14.31 10.12
N TYR A 11 40.73 13.75 8.93
CA TYR A 11 39.99 14.45 7.88
C TYR A 11 38.58 14.82 8.36
N LYS A 12 37.85 13.87 8.95
CA LYS A 12 36.49 14.10 9.48
C LYS A 12 36.46 15.10 10.63
N ILE A 13 37.44 15.05 11.54
CA ILE A 13 37.54 16.01 12.65
C ILE A 13 37.72 17.43 12.12
N ARG A 14 38.55 17.63 11.09
CA ARG A 14 38.74 18.93 10.46
C ARG A 14 37.49 19.42 9.71
N GLU A 15 36.76 18.52 9.04
CA GLU A 15 35.47 18.89 8.41
C GLU A 15 34.45 19.36 9.45
N MET A 16 34.28 18.62 10.55
CA MET A 16 33.38 18.99 11.65
C MET A 16 33.80 20.32 12.29
N ALA A 17 35.09 20.52 12.53
CA ALA A 17 35.63 21.77 13.07
C ALA A 17 35.40 22.97 12.12
N SER A 18 35.56 22.77 10.81
CA SER A 18 35.26 23.79 9.79
C SER A 18 33.79 24.22 9.83
N ARG A 19 32.87 23.26 9.97
CA ARG A 19 31.42 23.55 10.06
C ARG A 19 31.08 24.32 11.32
N ILE A 20 31.69 23.99 12.46
CA ILE A 20 31.51 24.73 13.72
C ILE A 20 32.01 26.17 13.57
N ARG A 21 33.15 26.37 12.90
CA ARG A 21 33.69 27.71 12.59
C ARG A 21 32.76 28.51 11.69
N GLU A 22 32.33 27.93 10.57
CA GLU A 22 31.41 28.58 9.63
C GLU A 22 30.10 28.97 10.30
N LEU A 23 29.49 28.07 11.07
CA LEU A 23 28.26 28.35 11.81
C LEU A 23 28.45 29.42 12.89
N ARG A 24 29.58 29.44 13.58
CA ARG A 24 29.93 30.50 14.53
C ARG A 24 30.01 31.86 13.83
N GLU A 25 30.65 31.92 12.67
CA GLU A 25 30.76 33.14 11.87
C GLU A 25 29.40 33.61 11.34
N ILE A 26 28.59 32.70 10.79
CA ILE A 26 27.23 32.98 10.30
C ILE A 26 26.33 33.51 11.42
N THR A 27 26.43 32.94 12.62
CA THR A 27 25.63 33.34 13.78
C THR A 27 26.19 34.57 14.50
N GLY A 28 27.36 35.08 14.12
CA GLY A 28 28.00 36.25 14.72
C GLY A 28 28.48 36.02 16.15
N LEU A 29 28.68 34.77 16.58
CA LEU A 29 29.14 34.45 17.93
C LEU A 29 30.67 34.58 18.02
N SER A 30 31.17 35.20 19.09
CA SER A 30 32.61 35.26 19.34
C SER A 30 33.12 33.92 19.88
N VAL A 31 34.42 33.66 19.73
CA VAL A 31 35.10 32.48 20.31
C VAL A 31 34.89 32.43 21.84
N ALA A 32 34.97 33.57 22.52
CA ALA A 32 34.74 33.66 23.96
C ALA A 32 33.28 33.30 24.36
N GLU A 33 32.32 33.73 23.54
CA GLU A 33 30.91 33.42 23.74
C GLU A 33 30.62 31.92 23.55
N MET A 34 31.24 31.32 22.54
CA MET A 34 31.11 29.89 22.29
C MET A 34 31.79 29.03 23.36
N ALA A 35 33.02 29.38 23.76
CA ALA A 35 33.72 28.68 24.85
C ALA A 35 32.87 28.61 26.12
N LYS A 36 32.23 29.73 26.48
CA LYS A 36 31.28 29.81 27.61
C LYS A 36 30.06 28.90 27.43
N ARG A 37 29.46 28.86 26.23
CA ARG A 37 28.26 28.04 25.93
C ARG A 37 28.57 26.55 25.83
N THR A 38 29.76 26.19 25.37
CA THR A 38 30.23 24.80 25.31
C THR A 38 30.81 24.33 26.64
N GLY A 39 31.03 25.23 27.60
CA GLY A 39 31.53 24.91 28.94
C GLY A 39 33.00 24.47 28.96
N ILE A 40 33.82 25.04 28.07
CA ILE A 40 35.27 24.81 27.99
C ILE A 40 36.01 26.16 27.97
N THR A 41 37.33 26.16 28.17
CA THR A 41 38.14 27.38 28.11
C THR A 41 38.24 27.92 26.68
N ILE A 42 38.58 29.21 26.53
CA ILE A 42 38.77 29.83 25.21
C ILE A 42 39.84 29.09 24.40
N SER A 43 40.97 28.76 25.03
CA SER A 43 42.05 28.02 24.36
C SER A 43 41.65 26.62 23.95
N GLU A 44 40.83 25.91 24.73
CA GLU A 44 40.29 24.59 24.34
C GLU A 44 39.31 24.69 23.17
N TYR A 45 38.47 25.74 23.17
CA TYR A 45 37.54 25.98 22.08
C TYR A 45 38.27 26.29 20.77
N GLU A 46 39.34 27.09 20.81
CA GLU A 46 40.18 27.39 19.64
C GLU A 46 40.82 26.12 19.06
N LEU A 47 41.28 25.20 19.92
CA LEU A 47 41.84 23.92 19.49
C LEU A 47 40.78 23.01 18.83
N CYS A 48 39.57 22.94 19.41
CA CYS A 48 38.45 22.21 18.83
C CYS A 48 38.03 22.81 17.48
N GLU A 49 37.88 24.12 17.39
CA GLU A 49 37.50 24.83 16.16
C GLU A 49 38.62 24.78 15.10
N ALA A 50 39.87 24.58 15.49
CA ALA A 50 40.99 24.31 14.60
C ALA A 50 41.07 22.85 14.12
N GLY A 51 40.23 21.95 14.66
CA GLY A 51 40.28 20.51 14.38
C GLY A 51 41.59 19.88 14.85
N GLN A 52 42.18 20.42 15.92
CA GLN A 52 43.45 19.97 16.50
C GLN A 52 43.25 19.05 17.72
N THR A 53 42.01 18.89 18.17
CA THR A 53 41.61 18.01 19.28
C THR A 53 40.34 17.25 18.93
N ASP A 54 40.09 16.14 19.63
CA ASP A 54 38.86 15.36 19.45
C ASP A 54 37.61 16.15 19.84
N LEU A 55 36.59 16.09 18.98
CA LEU A 55 35.30 16.72 19.19
C LEU A 55 34.34 15.72 19.84
N ASN A 56 34.33 15.68 21.17
CA ASN A 56 33.43 14.78 21.87
C ASN A 56 31.95 15.16 21.67
N ILE A 57 31.05 14.19 21.86
CA ILE A 57 29.62 14.35 21.59
C ILE A 57 28.99 15.47 22.43
N ALA A 58 29.45 15.67 23.68
CA ALA A 58 28.93 16.73 24.54
C ALA A 58 29.29 18.13 24.01
N PHE A 59 30.50 18.30 23.49
CA PHE A 59 30.94 19.52 22.82
C PHE A 59 30.12 19.79 21.56
N LEU A 60 29.99 18.79 20.69
CA LEU A 60 29.21 18.87 19.45
C LEU A 60 27.74 19.22 19.73
N TYR A 61 27.12 18.59 20.73
CA TYR A 61 25.74 18.87 21.12
C TYR A 61 25.56 20.30 21.65
N ARG A 62 26.50 20.81 22.46
CA ARG A 62 26.46 22.18 22.95
C ARG A 62 26.71 23.21 21.85
N CYS A 63 27.56 22.90 20.87
CA CYS A 63 27.70 23.69 19.65
C CYS A 63 26.37 23.71 18.86
N ALA A 64 25.75 22.55 18.66
CA ALA A 64 24.47 22.42 17.94
C ALA A 64 23.36 23.25 18.60
N LEU A 65 23.24 23.18 19.93
CA LEU A 65 22.33 24.01 20.71
C LEU A 65 22.63 25.51 20.58
N SER A 66 23.90 25.89 20.55
CA SER A 66 24.34 27.29 20.46
C SER A 66 24.02 27.90 19.10
N PHE A 67 24.07 27.10 18.03
CA PHE A 67 23.72 27.51 16.67
C PHE A 67 22.22 27.30 16.36
N GLY A 68 21.54 26.46 17.12
CA GLY A 68 20.16 26.06 16.88
C GLY A 68 20.01 25.15 15.66
N VAL A 69 20.91 24.17 15.52
CA VAL A 69 20.95 23.15 14.44
C VAL A 69 20.93 21.74 15.04
N ASP A 70 20.67 20.71 14.24
CA ASP A 70 20.80 19.33 14.72
C ASP A 70 22.28 18.97 14.93
N VAL A 71 22.58 18.15 15.93
CA VAL A 71 23.96 17.68 16.16
C VAL A 71 24.43 16.80 15.00
N THR A 72 23.52 16.08 14.32
CA THR A 72 23.86 15.32 13.11
C THR A 72 24.30 16.22 11.97
N ASP A 73 23.84 17.48 11.90
CA ASP A 73 24.27 18.43 10.87
C ASP A 73 25.74 18.84 11.05
N LEU A 74 26.21 18.92 12.30
CA LEU A 74 27.63 19.17 12.60
C LEU A 74 28.49 17.95 12.26
N ILE A 75 27.97 16.74 12.51
CA ILE A 75 28.69 15.47 12.34
C ILE A 75 28.75 15.05 10.86
N GLU A 76 27.64 15.16 10.13
CA GLU A 76 27.43 14.53 8.82
C GLU A 76 27.23 15.53 7.66
N GLY A 77 26.92 16.80 7.93
CA GLY A 77 26.33 17.72 6.94
C GLY A 77 27.29 18.39 5.94
N HIS A 78 26.99 18.28 4.64
CA HIS A 78 27.33 19.32 3.67
C HIS A 78 26.15 20.31 3.59
N SER A 79 26.32 21.49 4.21
CA SER A 79 25.43 22.67 4.21
C SER A 79 24.13 22.61 5.06
N PRO A 80 23.92 23.54 6.04
CA PRO A 80 22.80 23.51 6.99
C PRO A 80 21.43 23.91 6.39
N LYS A 81 20.35 23.27 6.85
CA LYS A 81 18.93 23.55 6.47
C LYS A 81 18.22 24.44 7.50
N LEU A 82 17.42 25.40 7.01
CA LEU A 82 16.78 26.51 7.73
C LEU A 82 15.63 26.12 8.70
N ARG A 83 15.40 26.99 9.71
CA ARG A 83 14.35 26.94 10.75
C ARG A 83 12.92 26.92 10.18
N SER A 84 11.96 26.41 10.95
CA SER A 84 10.55 26.20 10.58
C SER A 84 9.69 27.45 10.27
N TYR A 85 10.23 28.68 10.33
CA TYR A 85 9.52 29.92 9.97
C TYR A 85 10.48 31.05 9.52
N THR A 86 9.95 32.06 8.80
CA THR A 86 10.62 33.35 8.53
C THR A 86 9.71 34.51 8.93
N LEU A 87 10.30 35.64 9.35
CA LEU A 87 9.59 36.86 9.72
C LEU A 87 10.14 38.04 8.90
N THR A 88 9.39 38.47 7.89
CA THR A 88 9.71 39.64 7.09
C THR A 88 8.93 40.85 7.60
N ARG A 89 9.64 41.85 8.12
CA ARG A 89 9.04 43.12 8.55
C ARG A 89 8.77 44.02 7.34
N SER A 90 7.84 44.95 7.48
CA SER A 90 7.52 45.93 6.42
C SER A 90 8.78 46.61 5.88
N GLY A 91 8.89 46.71 4.55
CA GLY A 91 10.05 47.28 3.84
C GLY A 91 11.33 46.44 3.88
N ARG A 92 11.31 45.24 4.47
CA ARG A 92 12.47 44.34 4.62
C ARG A 92 12.43 43.10 3.73
N GLY A 93 11.45 43.02 2.82
CA GLY A 93 11.40 41.95 1.81
C GLY A 93 12.61 42.02 0.88
N GLN A 94 13.07 40.86 0.41
CA GLN A 94 14.18 40.81 -0.55
C GLN A 94 13.70 41.37 -1.89
N LYS A 95 14.27 42.48 -2.36
CA LYS A 95 14.00 43.00 -3.70
C LYS A 95 14.50 42.00 -4.74
N ILE A 96 13.61 41.50 -5.60
CA ILE A 96 13.94 40.47 -6.60
C ILE A 96 14.31 41.13 -7.93
N GLU A 97 13.38 41.86 -8.51
CA GLU A 97 13.45 42.32 -9.89
C GLU A 97 12.68 43.62 -10.08
N GLN A 98 13.03 44.33 -11.14
CA GLN A 98 12.27 45.46 -11.65
C GLN A 98 12.01 45.20 -13.13
N ALA A 99 10.79 44.79 -13.46
CA ALA A 99 10.36 44.43 -14.80
C ALA A 99 8.96 45.01 -15.04
N HIS A 100 8.65 45.41 -16.29
CA HIS A 100 7.34 45.95 -16.67
C HIS A 100 6.79 47.05 -15.74
N ARG A 101 7.69 47.93 -15.23
CA ARG A 101 7.38 49.02 -14.27
C ARG A 101 6.86 48.53 -12.90
N MET A 102 7.02 47.25 -12.61
CA MET A 102 6.73 46.63 -11.32
C MET A 102 8.01 46.42 -10.54
N THR A 103 7.93 46.61 -9.22
CA THR A 103 8.99 46.24 -8.27
C THR A 103 8.52 45.13 -7.36
N TYR A 104 9.24 44.01 -7.37
CA TYR A 104 8.88 42.80 -6.61
C TYR A 104 9.74 42.67 -5.34
N TYR A 105 9.08 42.35 -4.23
CA TYR A 105 9.71 42.06 -2.94
C TYR A 105 9.28 40.67 -2.46
N ASN A 106 10.24 39.74 -2.38
CA ASN A 106 10.01 38.42 -1.80
C ASN A 106 9.85 38.54 -0.28
N LEU A 107 8.70 38.12 0.24
CA LEU A 107 8.41 38.18 1.67
C LEU A 107 8.88 36.93 2.43
N ALA A 108 9.29 35.87 1.73
CA ALA A 108 9.78 34.64 2.31
C ALA A 108 10.96 34.06 1.54
N ALA A 109 11.96 34.89 1.24
CA ALA A 109 13.14 34.53 0.45
C ALA A 109 13.92 33.29 0.94
N ASP A 110 13.80 32.98 2.24
CA ASP A 110 14.40 31.82 2.90
C ASP A 110 13.62 30.50 2.65
N PHE A 111 12.38 30.58 2.16
CA PHE A 111 11.46 29.47 1.89
C PHE A 111 11.29 29.22 0.38
N ARG A 112 12.40 29.11 -0.35
CA ARG A 112 12.36 28.81 -1.80
C ARG A 112 11.76 27.42 -2.07
N ASN A 113 11.04 27.26 -3.19
CA ASN A 113 10.42 26.00 -3.63
C ASN A 113 9.44 25.40 -2.60
N ARG A 114 8.56 26.25 -2.04
CA ARG A 114 7.48 25.84 -1.14
C ARG A 114 6.13 26.07 -1.82
N VAL A 115 5.04 25.63 -1.18
CA VAL A 115 3.67 25.61 -1.75
C VAL A 115 3.26 26.95 -2.38
N ALA A 116 3.70 28.08 -1.80
CA ALA A 116 3.43 29.41 -2.33
C ALA A 116 4.68 30.31 -2.22
N LEU A 117 4.83 31.22 -3.19
CA LEU A 117 5.78 32.30 -3.20
C LEU A 117 5.05 33.62 -2.88
N PRO A 118 5.19 34.15 -1.65
CA PRO A 118 4.60 35.44 -1.29
C PRO A 118 5.43 36.61 -1.81
N LEU A 119 4.80 37.45 -2.63
CA LEU A 119 5.38 38.66 -3.18
C LEU A 119 4.57 39.89 -2.72
N TYR A 120 5.29 40.96 -2.38
CA TYR A 120 4.73 42.31 -2.31
C TYR A 120 5.18 43.05 -3.56
N VAL A 121 4.24 43.61 -4.31
CA VAL A 121 4.49 44.18 -5.63
C VAL A 121 4.01 45.63 -5.66
N VAL A 122 4.80 46.50 -6.28
CA VAL A 122 4.46 47.92 -6.52
C VAL A 122 4.55 48.21 -8.00
N ILE A 123 3.42 48.57 -8.63
CA ILE A 123 3.32 49.00 -10.02
C ILE A 123 3.34 50.52 -10.06
N GLN A 124 4.27 51.09 -10.81
CA GLN A 124 4.35 52.54 -10.99
C GLN A 124 3.30 53.03 -12.00
N TYR A 125 2.54 54.06 -11.64
CA TYR A 125 1.59 54.68 -12.57
C TYR A 125 2.31 55.39 -13.70
N ASN A 126 1.74 55.28 -14.89
CA ASN A 126 2.18 56.02 -16.05
C ASN A 126 0.99 56.28 -16.97
N GLN A 127 0.82 57.56 -17.33
CA GLN A 127 -0.32 58.03 -18.10
C GLN A 127 -0.38 57.44 -19.52
N ASP A 128 0.75 57.15 -20.14
CA ASP A 128 0.79 56.59 -21.50
C ASP A 128 0.39 55.10 -21.48
N ALA A 129 0.81 54.36 -20.44
CA ALA A 129 0.52 52.92 -20.29
C ALA A 129 -0.96 52.60 -20.12
N GLU A 130 -1.73 53.53 -19.55
CA GLU A 130 -3.17 53.39 -19.35
C GLU A 130 -3.96 53.29 -20.67
N HIS A 131 -3.33 53.71 -21.78
CA HIS A 131 -3.90 53.74 -23.12
C HIS A 131 -3.20 52.79 -24.12
N GLU A 132 -2.19 52.05 -23.67
CA GLU A 132 -1.47 51.04 -24.47
C GLU A 132 -1.98 49.62 -24.17
N ASP A 133 -1.67 48.66 -25.04
CA ASP A 133 -1.95 47.25 -24.79
C ASP A 133 -1.11 46.73 -23.62
N ILE A 134 -1.72 45.92 -22.75
CA ILE A 134 -1.03 45.34 -21.60
C ILE A 134 -0.08 44.24 -22.08
N GLU A 135 1.19 44.36 -21.73
CA GLU A 135 2.17 43.31 -22.00
C GLU A 135 1.84 42.07 -21.16
N LEU A 136 1.63 40.94 -21.83
CA LEU A 136 1.22 39.68 -21.20
C LEU A 136 2.42 38.76 -21.01
N THR A 137 2.42 38.07 -19.87
CA THR A 137 3.39 37.04 -19.51
C THR A 137 2.67 35.75 -19.10
N THR A 138 3.41 34.65 -18.99
CA THR A 138 2.90 33.36 -18.54
C THR A 138 3.91 32.72 -17.61
N HIS A 139 3.43 32.06 -16.57
CA HIS A 139 4.26 31.19 -15.72
C HIS A 139 3.43 30.01 -15.21
N ASP A 140 4.10 28.89 -14.93
CA ASP A 140 3.41 27.68 -14.46
C ASP A 140 2.89 27.91 -13.04
N GLY A 141 1.60 27.66 -12.78
CA GLY A 141 1.00 27.73 -11.45
C GLY A 141 -0.37 28.39 -11.41
N GLN A 142 -0.78 28.76 -10.20
CA GLN A 142 -1.98 29.55 -9.96
C GLN A 142 -1.58 30.79 -9.15
N GLU A 143 -2.23 31.91 -9.34
CA GLU A 143 -1.87 33.17 -8.67
C GLU A 143 -3.09 33.85 -8.09
N CYS A 144 -2.93 34.37 -6.88
CA CYS A 144 -3.93 35.18 -6.21
C CYS A 144 -3.34 36.56 -5.92
N ASP A 145 -3.93 37.60 -6.50
CA ASP A 145 -3.54 38.98 -6.28
C ASP A 145 -4.55 39.67 -5.37
N LEU A 146 -4.06 40.40 -4.37
CA LEU A 146 -4.87 41.19 -3.43
C LEU A 146 -4.37 42.64 -3.41
N VAL A 147 -5.20 43.57 -3.89
CA VAL A 147 -4.86 44.99 -3.94
C VAL A 147 -4.98 45.59 -2.54
N ILE A 148 -3.90 46.22 -2.09
CA ILE A 148 -3.80 46.83 -0.75
C ILE A 148 -3.75 48.35 -0.80
N LYS A 149 -3.48 48.95 -1.97
CA LYS A 149 -3.51 50.40 -2.19
C LYS A 149 -3.54 50.72 -3.70
N GLY A 150 -4.33 51.71 -4.10
CA GLY A 150 -4.43 52.18 -5.48
C GLY A 150 -5.43 51.35 -6.31
N SER A 151 -5.33 51.43 -7.64
CA SER A 151 -6.17 50.66 -8.56
C SER A 151 -5.34 49.96 -9.63
N MET A 152 -5.70 48.73 -9.96
CA MET A 152 -5.00 47.88 -10.92
C MET A 152 -5.95 47.45 -12.04
N LYS A 153 -5.55 47.64 -13.30
CA LYS A 153 -6.20 47.00 -14.45
C LYS A 153 -5.41 45.73 -14.78
N ILE A 154 -6.08 44.59 -14.73
CA ILE A 154 -5.50 43.27 -15.03
C ILE A 154 -6.16 42.68 -16.27
N GLN A 155 -5.36 42.05 -17.13
CA GLN A 155 -5.82 41.27 -18.27
C GLN A 155 -5.41 39.81 -18.10
N ILE A 156 -6.35 38.89 -18.31
CA ILE A 156 -6.13 37.43 -18.29
C ILE A 156 -6.79 36.85 -19.54
N GLY A 157 -5.97 36.37 -20.47
CA GLY A 157 -6.39 36.02 -21.82
C GLY A 157 -7.05 37.23 -22.51
N GLU A 158 -8.30 37.05 -22.92
CA GLU A 158 -9.10 38.08 -23.59
C GLU A 158 -9.94 38.93 -22.62
N HIS A 159 -9.90 38.64 -21.31
CA HIS A 159 -10.72 39.33 -20.30
C HIS A 159 -9.92 40.39 -19.56
N THR A 160 -10.56 41.51 -19.23
CA THR A 160 -9.94 42.61 -18.50
C THR A 160 -10.85 43.08 -17.38
N GLU A 161 -10.28 43.31 -16.21
CA GLU A 161 -10.98 43.80 -15.02
C GLU A 161 -10.18 44.92 -14.34
N ILE A 162 -10.86 45.78 -13.59
CA ILE A 162 -10.24 46.80 -12.73
C ILE A 162 -10.50 46.45 -11.28
N LEU A 163 -9.42 46.32 -10.49
CA LEU A 163 -9.45 46.01 -9.07
C LEU A 163 -9.09 47.26 -8.26
N HIS A 164 -9.79 47.46 -7.14
CA HIS A 164 -9.55 48.54 -6.19
C HIS A 164 -9.04 48.00 -4.85
N GLU A 165 -8.68 48.90 -3.93
CA GLU A 165 -8.23 48.54 -2.59
C GLU A 165 -9.23 47.60 -1.87
N GLY A 166 -8.74 46.42 -1.46
CA GLY A 166 -9.53 45.37 -0.84
C GLY A 166 -10.03 44.28 -1.80
N ASP A 167 -9.96 44.50 -3.11
CA ASP A 167 -10.34 43.52 -4.11
C ASP A 167 -9.23 42.48 -4.34
N SER A 168 -9.63 41.26 -4.69
CA SER A 168 -8.71 40.19 -5.08
C SER A 168 -9.17 39.45 -6.34
N ILE A 169 -8.21 38.86 -7.03
CA ILE A 169 -8.45 38.00 -8.20
C ILE A 169 -7.59 36.74 -8.09
N TYR A 170 -8.15 35.60 -8.48
CA TYR A 170 -7.46 34.31 -8.48
C TYR A 170 -7.59 33.66 -9.85
N TYR A 171 -6.47 33.25 -10.43
CA TYR A 171 -6.43 32.78 -11.81
C TYR A 171 -5.32 31.74 -12.06
N ASP A 172 -5.43 31.04 -13.20
CA ASP A 172 -4.40 30.14 -13.72
C ASP A 172 -3.32 30.96 -14.44
N SER A 173 -2.12 31.01 -13.88
CA SER A 173 -1.01 31.83 -14.37
C SER A 173 -0.41 31.33 -15.68
N SER A 174 -0.76 30.12 -16.12
CA SER A 174 -0.40 29.62 -17.46
C SER A 174 -1.22 30.30 -18.56
N THR A 175 -2.34 30.95 -18.21
CA THR A 175 -3.08 31.82 -19.12
C THR A 175 -2.31 33.15 -19.28
N PRO A 176 -2.09 33.66 -20.50
CA PRO A 176 -1.41 34.94 -20.71
C PRO A 176 -2.04 36.05 -19.89
N HIS A 177 -1.27 36.70 -19.02
CA HIS A 177 -1.77 37.72 -18.12
C HIS A 177 -0.78 38.86 -17.91
N GLY A 178 -1.30 40.04 -17.59
CA GLY A 178 -0.51 41.24 -17.33
C GLY A 178 -1.34 42.29 -16.60
N MET A 179 -0.68 43.28 -16.02
CA MET A 179 -1.33 44.25 -15.15
C MET A 179 -0.65 45.61 -15.19
N ILE A 180 -1.44 46.68 -15.03
CA ILE A 180 -0.96 48.06 -14.96
C ILE A 180 -1.68 48.83 -13.84
N ALA A 181 -1.02 49.85 -13.29
CA ALA A 181 -1.67 50.80 -12.38
C ALA A 181 -2.54 51.78 -13.17
N VAL A 182 -3.73 52.08 -12.66
CA VAL A 182 -4.70 53.00 -13.28
C VAL A 182 -5.25 53.99 -12.25
N GLY A 183 -5.84 55.10 -12.69
CA GLY A 183 -6.45 56.07 -11.79
C GLY A 183 -5.48 57.12 -11.20
N GLY A 184 -4.30 57.32 -11.80
CA GLY A 184 -3.43 58.45 -11.49
C GLY A 184 -2.43 58.25 -10.35
N GLU A 185 -2.36 57.06 -9.75
CA GLU A 185 -1.48 56.75 -8.62
C GLU A 185 -0.89 55.34 -8.71
N ASP A 186 0.27 55.13 -8.07
CA ASP A 186 0.92 53.82 -7.98
C ASP A 186 0.02 52.80 -7.28
N CYS A 187 0.05 51.55 -7.75
CA CYS A 187 -0.71 50.45 -7.16
C CYS A 187 0.22 49.52 -6.38
N ALA A 188 -0.20 49.11 -5.18
CA ALA A 188 0.47 48.08 -4.38
C ALA A 188 -0.46 46.92 -4.10
N PHE A 189 0.06 45.70 -4.22
CA PHE A 189 -0.70 44.46 -4.04
C PHE A 189 0.20 43.32 -3.52
N TYR A 190 -0.43 42.31 -2.93
CA TYR A 190 0.21 41.03 -2.64
C TYR A 190 -0.07 40.05 -3.78
N ALA A 191 0.97 39.49 -4.37
CA ALA A 191 0.87 38.37 -5.31
C ALA A 191 1.25 37.08 -4.59
N MET A 192 0.32 36.14 -4.54
CA MET A 192 0.50 34.80 -3.98
C MET A 192 0.62 33.81 -5.13
N VAL A 193 1.85 33.62 -5.63
CA VAL A 193 2.12 32.65 -6.69
C VAL A 193 2.19 31.26 -6.07
N LEU A 194 1.19 30.43 -6.33
CA LEU A 194 1.16 29.04 -5.93
C LEU A 194 1.99 28.26 -6.95
N ASN A 195 3.07 27.65 -6.47
CA ASN A 195 3.83 26.74 -7.31
C ASN A 195 2.86 25.63 -7.77
N PRO A 196 2.89 25.22 -9.05
CA PRO A 196 2.22 24.00 -9.47
C PRO A 196 2.70 22.92 -8.50
N SER A 197 1.77 22.22 -7.87
CA SER A 197 2.05 21.44 -6.66
C SER A 197 3.24 20.52 -6.89
N ASP A 198 4.40 20.92 -6.39
CA ASP A 198 5.59 20.08 -6.33
C ASP A 198 5.35 19.06 -5.21
N ASP A 199 4.63 18.01 -5.56
CA ASP A 199 4.88 16.68 -5.03
C ASP A 199 6.32 16.28 -5.46
N VAL A 200 7.34 16.88 -4.83
CA VAL A 200 8.76 16.66 -5.14
C VAL A 200 9.49 16.55 -3.80
N GLY A 201 9.82 15.35 -3.32
CA GLY A 201 10.66 14.40 -4.03
C GLY A 201 12.11 14.89 -3.94
N LEU A 202 12.81 14.56 -2.86
CA LEU A 202 14.28 14.47 -2.91
C LEU A 202 14.62 13.26 -3.79
N THR A 203 14.48 13.42 -5.10
CA THR A 203 15.04 12.49 -6.07
C THR A 203 16.45 12.96 -6.36
N PRO A 204 17.50 12.14 -6.09
CA PRO A 204 18.77 12.34 -6.77
C PRO A 204 18.49 12.34 -8.28
N LYS A 205 19.24 13.12 -9.06
CA LYS A 205 19.20 13.07 -10.53
C LYS A 205 19.30 11.61 -10.99
N ALA A 206 18.16 10.99 -11.24
CA ALA A 206 18.06 9.77 -12.01
C ALA A 206 18.34 10.19 -13.45
N GLU A 207 19.32 9.55 -14.08
CA GLU A 207 19.36 9.52 -15.53
C GLU A 207 17.96 9.16 -16.03
N LYS A 208 17.48 9.91 -17.04
CA LYS A 208 16.19 9.70 -17.66
C LYS A 208 16.10 8.25 -18.15
N LEU A 209 15.51 7.38 -17.33
CA LEU A 209 14.81 6.23 -17.82
C LEU A 209 13.70 6.76 -18.73
N PRO A 210 13.53 6.19 -19.93
CA PRO A 210 12.58 6.70 -20.91
C PRO A 210 11.19 6.75 -20.27
N THR A 211 10.58 7.92 -20.30
CA THR A 211 9.15 8.10 -20.04
C THR A 211 8.42 7.13 -20.96
N PRO A 212 7.54 6.24 -20.45
CA PRO A 212 6.62 5.55 -21.33
C PRO A 212 5.88 6.65 -22.08
N SER A 213 6.04 6.65 -23.40
CA SER A 213 5.20 7.38 -24.33
C SER A 213 3.75 7.32 -23.83
N ALA A 214 3.01 8.43 -23.98
CA ALA A 214 1.56 8.42 -23.94
C ALA A 214 1.09 7.09 -24.55
N THR A 215 0.40 6.30 -23.73
CA THR A 215 0.02 4.92 -24.04
C THR A 215 -0.46 4.87 -25.48
N GLU A 216 0.29 4.18 -26.35
CA GLU A 216 -0.34 3.55 -27.50
C GLU A 216 -1.55 2.83 -26.91
N LYS A 217 -2.75 3.24 -27.32
CA LYS A 217 -3.94 2.48 -26.96
C LYS A 217 -3.64 1.07 -27.43
N ASP A 218 -3.60 0.12 -26.51
CA ASP A 218 -3.46 -1.29 -26.80
C ASP A 218 -4.71 -1.70 -27.60
N GLU A 219 -4.65 -1.55 -28.93
CA GLU A 219 -5.73 -1.87 -29.86
C GLU A 219 -5.91 -3.40 -29.99
N GLU A 220 -5.03 -4.19 -29.37
CA GLU A 220 -5.15 -5.64 -29.36
C GLU A 220 -6.36 -6.08 -28.54
N ARG A 221 -7.33 -6.72 -29.20
CA ARG A 221 -8.46 -7.36 -28.53
C ARG A 221 -7.96 -8.48 -27.62
N ARG A 222 -7.89 -8.19 -26.31
CA ARG A 222 -7.59 -9.13 -25.24
C ARG A 222 -8.73 -10.10 -24.94
N ILE A 223 -8.40 -11.21 -24.27
CA ILE A 223 -9.37 -12.26 -23.90
C ILE A 223 -10.53 -11.75 -23.04
N TYR A 224 -10.28 -10.79 -22.14
CA TYR A 224 -11.31 -10.30 -21.23
C TYR A 224 -12.46 -9.56 -21.93
N HIS A 225 -12.27 -9.04 -23.14
CA HIS A 225 -13.32 -8.30 -23.86
C HIS A 225 -14.56 -9.13 -24.16
N ASP A 226 -14.46 -10.47 -24.12
CA ASP A 226 -15.61 -11.36 -24.30
C ASP A 226 -16.56 -11.33 -23.10
N PHE A 227 -16.10 -10.83 -21.93
CA PHE A 227 -16.85 -10.82 -20.68
C PHE A 227 -16.87 -9.48 -19.92
N ILE A 228 -15.93 -8.57 -20.21
CA ILE A 228 -15.70 -7.36 -19.43
C ILE A 228 -15.60 -6.15 -20.35
N ILE A 229 -16.39 -5.12 -20.03
CA ILE A 229 -16.44 -3.85 -20.74
C ILE A 229 -16.05 -2.73 -19.75
N PRO A 230 -14.76 -2.35 -19.70
CA PRO A 230 -14.32 -1.21 -18.90
C PRO A 230 -14.63 0.11 -19.61
N THR A 231 -15.00 1.13 -18.85
CA THR A 231 -15.06 2.53 -19.30
C THR A 231 -13.96 3.31 -18.59
N GLU A 232 -12.98 3.78 -19.35
CA GLU A 232 -11.82 4.50 -18.84
C GLU A 232 -11.90 5.99 -19.18
N ASN A 233 -11.35 6.83 -18.29
CA ASN A 233 -11.15 8.25 -18.55
C ASN A 233 -9.92 8.49 -19.44
N VAL A 234 -9.71 9.75 -19.83
CA VAL A 234 -8.59 10.16 -20.71
C VAL A 234 -7.20 9.84 -20.14
N SER A 235 -7.09 9.68 -18.82
CA SER A 235 -5.84 9.35 -18.11
C SER A 235 -5.66 7.84 -17.91
N GLY A 236 -6.53 7.00 -18.46
CA GLY A 236 -6.49 5.53 -18.33
C GLY A 236 -7.00 5.01 -16.97
N GLY A 237 -7.66 5.85 -16.17
CA GLY A 237 -8.32 5.44 -14.93
C GLY A 237 -9.70 4.86 -15.19
N ILE A 238 -10.06 3.77 -14.51
CA ILE A 238 -11.38 3.13 -14.63
C ILE A 238 -12.48 3.97 -13.96
N GLU A 239 -13.57 4.22 -14.67
CA GLU A 239 -14.75 4.92 -14.14
C GLU A 239 -15.92 3.98 -13.89
N LYS A 240 -16.13 3.01 -14.79
CA LYS A 240 -17.23 2.03 -14.71
C LYS A 240 -16.78 0.70 -15.30
N ILE A 241 -17.32 -0.39 -14.78
CA ILE A 241 -17.18 -1.74 -15.35
C ILE A 241 -18.56 -2.32 -15.61
N ALA A 242 -18.73 -2.97 -16.75
CA ALA A 242 -19.89 -3.80 -17.04
C ALA A 242 -19.42 -5.22 -17.40
N PHE A 243 -20.26 -6.20 -17.08
CA PHE A 243 -20.04 -7.59 -17.42
C PHE A 243 -21.04 -8.03 -18.48
N GLN A 244 -20.61 -8.97 -19.32
CA GLN A 244 -21.46 -9.62 -20.30
C GLN A 244 -21.13 -11.12 -20.31
N ASN A 245 -22.09 -11.95 -20.71
CA ASN A 245 -21.94 -13.40 -20.80
C ASN A 245 -21.49 -14.08 -19.49
N GLU A 246 -21.58 -13.39 -18.34
CA GLU A 246 -21.10 -13.87 -17.05
C GLU A 246 -21.88 -15.09 -16.56
N ASP A 247 -23.14 -15.25 -16.96
CA ASP A 247 -23.96 -16.43 -16.65
C ASP A 247 -23.43 -17.71 -17.32
N ARG A 248 -22.61 -17.58 -18.36
CA ARG A 248 -21.98 -18.70 -19.06
C ARG A 248 -20.48 -18.78 -18.82
N PHE A 249 -19.92 -17.93 -17.97
CA PHE A 249 -18.49 -17.84 -17.79
C PHE A 249 -17.94 -19.02 -16.97
N ASN A 250 -16.84 -19.62 -17.44
CA ASN A 250 -15.99 -20.56 -16.72
C ASN A 250 -14.52 -20.23 -17.01
N PHE A 251 -13.79 -19.75 -15.99
CA PHE A 251 -12.41 -19.28 -16.15
C PHE A 251 -11.45 -20.29 -16.80
N ALA A 252 -11.57 -21.58 -16.50
CA ALA A 252 -10.65 -22.59 -17.04
C ALA A 252 -10.85 -22.81 -18.55
N PHE A 253 -12.07 -22.65 -19.06
CA PHE A 253 -12.34 -22.74 -20.50
C PHE A 253 -12.22 -21.38 -21.20
N ASP A 254 -12.88 -20.37 -20.66
CA ASP A 254 -13.08 -19.08 -21.33
C ASP A 254 -11.87 -18.14 -21.23
N VAL A 255 -10.93 -18.42 -20.33
CA VAL A 255 -9.67 -17.68 -20.22
C VAL A 255 -8.50 -18.58 -20.56
N VAL A 256 -8.28 -19.65 -19.79
CA VAL A 256 -7.08 -20.49 -19.95
C VAL A 256 -7.07 -21.24 -21.28
N ASP A 257 -8.13 -21.99 -21.59
CA ASP A 257 -8.15 -22.76 -22.85
C ASP A 257 -8.25 -21.87 -24.08
N ALA A 258 -8.99 -20.76 -23.98
CA ALA A 258 -9.09 -19.78 -25.05
C ALA A 258 -7.74 -19.06 -25.31
N LEU A 259 -6.97 -18.73 -24.26
CA LEU A 259 -5.61 -18.21 -24.42
C LEU A 259 -4.66 -19.27 -24.98
N ALA A 260 -4.78 -20.53 -24.57
CA ALA A 260 -3.99 -21.62 -25.15
C ALA A 260 -4.29 -21.83 -26.65
N GLU A 261 -5.52 -21.52 -27.11
CA GLU A 261 -5.89 -21.57 -28.53
C GLU A 261 -5.40 -20.35 -29.30
N ARG A 262 -5.51 -19.14 -28.73
CA ARG A 262 -5.09 -17.88 -29.36
C ARG A 262 -3.57 -17.68 -29.34
N LYS A 263 -2.93 -18.02 -28.23
CA LYS A 263 -1.52 -17.73 -27.90
C LYS A 263 -0.89 -18.92 -27.13
N PRO A 264 -0.76 -20.10 -27.77
CA PRO A 264 -0.33 -21.34 -27.10
C PRO A 264 0.99 -21.21 -26.33
N GLU A 265 1.97 -20.53 -26.93
CA GLU A 265 3.33 -20.36 -26.37
C GLU A 265 3.45 -19.21 -25.37
N LYS A 266 2.38 -18.45 -25.12
CA LYS A 266 2.44 -17.33 -24.16
C LYS A 266 2.64 -17.90 -22.75
N LEU A 267 3.63 -17.35 -22.06
CA LEU A 267 3.96 -17.75 -20.70
C LEU A 267 2.78 -17.46 -19.76
N ALA A 268 2.30 -18.50 -19.06
CA ALA A 268 1.29 -18.36 -18.03
C ALA A 268 1.94 -18.24 -16.65
N MET A 269 2.96 -19.07 -16.38
CA MET A 269 3.62 -19.14 -15.08
C MET A 269 5.11 -19.46 -15.20
N LEU A 270 5.93 -18.71 -14.47
CA LEU A 270 7.31 -19.05 -14.15
C LEU A 270 7.38 -19.45 -12.67
N HIS A 271 7.66 -20.73 -12.41
CA HIS A 271 7.76 -21.32 -11.08
C HIS A 271 9.21 -21.63 -10.73
N ILE A 272 9.63 -21.26 -9.53
CA ILE A 272 10.93 -21.63 -8.95
C ILE A 272 10.65 -22.42 -7.67
N SER A 273 11.11 -23.67 -7.59
CA SER A 273 11.02 -24.46 -6.36
C SER A 273 12.07 -24.05 -5.33
N GLU A 274 11.93 -24.55 -4.10
CA GLU A 274 12.82 -24.24 -2.99
C GLU A 274 14.30 -24.54 -3.31
N ASN A 275 14.55 -25.65 -4.02
CA ASN A 275 15.89 -26.06 -4.47
C ASN A 275 16.40 -25.31 -5.72
N GLY A 276 15.68 -24.29 -6.20
CA GLY A 276 16.05 -23.48 -7.35
C GLY A 276 15.70 -24.06 -8.72
N THR A 277 14.94 -25.17 -8.79
CA THR A 277 14.49 -25.71 -10.08
C THR A 277 13.50 -24.75 -10.72
N GLU A 278 13.83 -24.26 -11.91
CA GLU A 278 13.00 -23.38 -12.72
C GLU A 278 12.08 -24.19 -13.63
N ARG A 279 10.79 -23.83 -13.65
CA ARG A 279 9.76 -24.41 -14.52
C ARG A 279 8.99 -23.30 -15.21
N ARG A 280 8.83 -23.42 -16.53
CA ARG A 280 8.07 -22.50 -17.37
C ARG A 280 6.86 -23.23 -17.90
N PHE A 281 5.68 -22.66 -17.67
CA PHE A 281 4.42 -23.20 -18.16
C PHE A 281 3.75 -22.17 -19.05
N THR A 282 3.54 -22.54 -20.30
CA THR A 282 2.72 -21.78 -21.25
C THR A 282 1.23 -21.98 -20.98
N PHE A 283 0.36 -21.16 -21.57
CA PHE A 283 -1.08 -21.42 -21.50
C PHE A 283 -1.46 -22.78 -22.11
N LEU A 284 -0.75 -23.25 -23.15
CA LEU A 284 -0.95 -24.59 -23.70
C LEU A 284 -0.60 -25.70 -22.70
N ASP A 285 0.48 -25.54 -21.95
CA ASP A 285 0.86 -26.50 -20.90
C ASP A 285 -0.21 -26.53 -19.80
N VAL A 286 -0.64 -25.35 -19.32
CA VAL A 286 -1.67 -25.25 -18.29
C VAL A 286 -3.01 -25.85 -18.75
N LYS A 287 -3.41 -25.65 -20.02
CA LYS A 287 -4.60 -26.30 -20.61
C LYS A 287 -4.49 -27.82 -20.57
N LYS A 288 -3.36 -28.37 -21.01
CA LYS A 288 -3.13 -29.83 -21.04
C LYS A 288 -3.12 -30.41 -19.63
N GLU A 289 -2.35 -29.83 -18.72
CA GLU A 289 -2.17 -30.36 -17.37
C GLU A 289 -3.45 -30.21 -16.52
N SER A 290 -4.20 -29.12 -16.68
CA SER A 290 -5.51 -28.99 -16.03
C SER A 290 -6.57 -29.96 -16.58
N ALA A 291 -6.53 -30.29 -17.88
CA ALA A 291 -7.39 -31.32 -18.45
C ALA A 291 -7.06 -32.72 -17.93
N ARG A 292 -5.76 -33.04 -17.77
CA ARG A 292 -5.31 -34.27 -17.11
C ARG A 292 -5.82 -34.33 -15.67
N ALA A 293 -5.64 -33.25 -14.91
CA ALA A 293 -6.13 -33.15 -13.54
C ALA A 293 -7.66 -33.33 -13.45
N ALA A 294 -8.44 -32.73 -14.36
CA ALA A 294 -9.89 -32.91 -14.42
C ALA A 294 -10.28 -34.39 -14.65
N ASN A 295 -9.63 -35.06 -15.61
CA ASN A 295 -9.87 -36.48 -15.89
C ASN A 295 -9.44 -37.38 -14.72
N TYR A 296 -8.35 -37.03 -14.05
CA TYR A 296 -7.87 -37.72 -12.86
C TYR A 296 -8.90 -37.67 -11.72
N PHE A 297 -9.35 -36.47 -11.33
CA PHE A 297 -10.37 -36.32 -10.28
C PHE A 297 -11.68 -37.03 -10.67
N LYS A 298 -12.07 -36.96 -11.94
CA LYS A 298 -13.23 -37.69 -12.46
C LYS A 298 -13.08 -39.20 -12.30
N SER A 299 -11.89 -39.76 -12.52
CA SER A 299 -11.64 -41.21 -12.35
C SER A 299 -11.69 -41.67 -10.88
N LEU A 300 -11.36 -40.77 -9.95
CA LEU A 300 -11.56 -41.01 -8.51
C LEU A 300 -13.04 -40.93 -8.12
N GLY A 301 -13.93 -40.59 -9.06
CA GLY A 301 -15.36 -40.48 -8.83
C GLY A 301 -15.80 -39.14 -8.24
N ILE A 302 -14.93 -38.11 -8.27
CA ILE A 302 -15.29 -36.73 -7.92
C ILE A 302 -16.26 -36.19 -8.97
N ARG A 303 -17.31 -35.52 -8.51
CA ARG A 303 -18.40 -34.99 -9.33
C ARG A 303 -18.59 -33.50 -9.12
N ARG A 304 -19.41 -32.90 -9.98
CA ARG A 304 -19.87 -31.51 -9.81
C ARG A 304 -20.47 -31.31 -8.41
N GLY A 305 -20.04 -30.27 -7.71
CA GLY A 305 -20.47 -29.95 -6.35
C GLY A 305 -19.72 -30.67 -5.22
N ASP A 306 -18.89 -31.68 -5.51
CA ASP A 306 -18.05 -32.31 -4.49
C ASP A 306 -16.96 -31.33 -4.02
N ARG A 307 -16.66 -31.33 -2.71
CA ARG A 307 -15.69 -30.42 -2.11
C ARG A 307 -14.31 -31.08 -2.06
N VAL A 308 -13.32 -30.46 -2.69
CA VAL A 308 -11.94 -30.94 -2.74
C VAL A 308 -11.01 -29.92 -2.07
N MET A 309 -10.37 -30.32 -0.99
CA MET A 309 -9.44 -29.46 -0.26
C MET A 309 -8.04 -29.49 -0.89
N LEU A 310 -7.43 -28.33 -1.07
CA LEU A 310 -6.09 -28.18 -1.68
C LEU A 310 -5.11 -27.57 -0.67
N VAL A 311 -4.08 -28.33 -0.28
CA VAL A 311 -3.09 -27.94 0.74
C VAL A 311 -1.67 -28.05 0.15
N LEU A 312 -1.32 -27.09 -0.71
CA LEU A 312 -0.22 -27.26 -1.67
C LEU A 312 0.90 -26.22 -1.59
N LYS A 313 0.96 -25.42 -0.51
CA LYS A 313 1.99 -24.39 -0.32
C LYS A 313 2.05 -23.41 -1.51
N ARG A 314 3.07 -23.51 -2.37
CA ARG A 314 3.18 -22.82 -3.67
C ARG A 314 3.68 -23.80 -4.75
N HIS A 315 3.39 -25.09 -4.58
CA HIS A 315 3.72 -26.11 -5.56
C HIS A 315 2.93 -25.88 -6.86
N TYR A 316 3.58 -26.05 -8.01
CA TYR A 316 2.97 -25.78 -9.33
C TYR A 316 1.71 -26.63 -9.59
N GLN A 317 1.60 -27.79 -8.96
CA GLN A 317 0.43 -28.68 -9.02
C GLN A 317 -0.86 -28.00 -8.56
N PHE A 318 -0.79 -26.96 -7.71
CA PHE A 318 -1.96 -26.21 -7.26
C PHE A 318 -2.77 -25.65 -8.43
N TRP A 319 -2.09 -25.05 -9.41
CA TRP A 319 -2.74 -24.45 -10.58
C TRP A 319 -3.41 -25.50 -11.45
N PHE A 320 -2.77 -26.65 -11.65
CA PHE A 320 -3.34 -27.74 -12.45
C PHE A 320 -4.56 -28.35 -11.78
N ALA A 321 -4.45 -28.63 -10.48
CA ALA A 321 -5.54 -29.20 -9.70
C ALA A 321 -6.74 -28.25 -9.63
N LEU A 322 -6.51 -26.97 -9.28
CA LEU A 322 -7.57 -25.98 -9.16
C LEU A 322 -8.34 -25.80 -10.48
N LEU A 323 -7.63 -25.64 -11.60
CA LEU A 323 -8.27 -25.49 -12.91
C LEU A 323 -8.95 -26.78 -13.37
N GLY A 324 -8.38 -27.95 -13.03
CA GLY A 324 -9.02 -29.23 -13.29
C GLY A 324 -10.35 -29.38 -12.55
N LEU A 325 -10.42 -28.93 -11.30
CA LEU A 325 -11.67 -28.88 -10.53
C LEU A 325 -12.69 -27.90 -11.13
N HIS A 326 -12.24 -26.73 -11.61
CA HIS A 326 -13.08 -25.75 -12.31
C HIS A 326 -13.66 -26.29 -13.62
N LYS A 327 -12.90 -27.11 -14.35
CA LYS A 327 -13.41 -27.80 -15.55
C LYS A 327 -14.45 -28.87 -15.18
N LEU A 328 -14.20 -29.61 -14.10
CA LEU A 328 -15.04 -30.71 -13.64
C LEU A 328 -16.34 -30.24 -12.94
N GLY A 329 -16.32 -29.07 -12.32
CA GLY A 329 -17.42 -28.55 -11.50
C GLY A 329 -17.36 -28.89 -10.03
N ALA A 330 -16.25 -29.45 -9.56
CA ALA A 330 -16.01 -29.65 -8.15
C ALA A 330 -15.66 -28.31 -7.48
N VAL A 331 -15.96 -28.19 -6.19
CA VAL A 331 -15.71 -26.98 -5.42
C VAL A 331 -14.35 -27.08 -4.73
N ALA A 332 -13.42 -26.22 -5.14
CA ALA A 332 -12.09 -26.20 -4.54
C ALA A 332 -12.09 -25.46 -3.19
N ILE A 333 -11.33 -25.99 -2.22
CA ILE A 333 -11.14 -25.37 -0.90
C ILE A 333 -9.64 -25.25 -0.61
N PRO A 334 -8.99 -24.14 -0.98
CA PRO A 334 -7.59 -23.91 -0.63
C PRO A 334 -7.42 -23.77 0.88
N ALA A 335 -6.36 -24.36 1.42
CA ALA A 335 -5.99 -24.25 2.83
C ALA A 335 -4.46 -24.27 3.01
N THR A 336 -3.99 -23.67 4.10
CA THR A 336 -2.56 -23.61 4.45
C THR A 336 -2.07 -24.98 4.94
N ASN A 337 -0.80 -25.30 4.67
CA ASN A 337 -0.15 -26.50 5.20
C ASN A 337 0.22 -26.39 6.70
N GLN A 338 -0.06 -25.24 7.34
CA GLN A 338 0.17 -25.02 8.77
C GLN A 338 -0.96 -25.53 9.67
N LEU A 339 -2.02 -26.11 9.11
CA LEU A 339 -3.14 -26.65 9.87
C LEU A 339 -2.75 -27.93 10.60
N GLN A 340 -3.30 -28.13 11.80
CA GLN A 340 -3.15 -29.36 12.57
C GLN A 340 -4.35 -30.30 12.38
N ALA A 341 -4.28 -31.52 12.91
CA ALA A 341 -5.33 -32.53 12.73
C ALA A 341 -6.71 -32.05 13.22
N HIS A 342 -6.77 -31.28 14.30
CA HIS A 342 -8.04 -30.74 14.80
C HIS A 342 -8.61 -29.66 13.86
N ASP A 343 -7.76 -28.85 13.24
CA ASP A 343 -8.14 -27.88 12.21
C ASP A 343 -8.70 -28.56 10.96
N PHE A 344 -8.04 -29.63 10.51
CA PHE A 344 -8.51 -30.43 9.38
C PHE A 344 -9.83 -31.13 9.70
N THR A 345 -9.95 -31.75 10.88
CA THR A 345 -11.18 -32.41 11.34
C THR A 345 -12.36 -31.44 11.31
N TYR A 346 -12.18 -30.22 11.83
CA TYR A 346 -13.21 -29.19 11.76
C TYR A 346 -13.61 -28.88 10.32
N ARG A 347 -12.62 -28.63 9.45
CA ARG A 347 -12.86 -28.20 8.07
C ARG A 347 -13.46 -29.30 7.20
N PHE A 348 -13.05 -30.56 7.40
CA PHE A 348 -13.61 -31.72 6.71
C PHE A 348 -15.09 -31.91 7.03
N ASN A 349 -15.48 -31.69 8.28
CA ASN A 349 -16.88 -31.79 8.69
C ASN A 349 -17.68 -30.56 8.24
N ALA A 350 -17.16 -29.35 8.43
CA ALA A 350 -17.88 -28.12 8.12
C ALA A 350 -18.15 -27.96 6.61
N ALA A 351 -17.21 -28.37 5.76
CA ALA A 351 -17.37 -28.27 4.30
C ALA A 351 -17.85 -29.57 3.63
N ASP A 352 -18.01 -30.66 4.40
CA ASP A 352 -18.26 -32.01 3.87
C ASP A 352 -17.25 -32.38 2.77
N VAL A 353 -15.97 -32.35 3.14
CA VAL A 353 -14.85 -32.57 2.20
C VAL A 353 -14.83 -34.03 1.73
N ARG A 354 -14.85 -34.22 0.41
CA ARG A 354 -14.85 -35.54 -0.23
C ARG A 354 -13.45 -36.06 -0.50
N ALA A 355 -12.54 -35.17 -0.87
CA ALA A 355 -11.15 -35.50 -1.17
C ALA A 355 -10.21 -34.38 -0.73
N ILE A 356 -8.96 -34.73 -0.48
CA ILE A 356 -7.89 -33.78 -0.18
C ILE A 356 -6.67 -34.09 -1.04
N LEU A 357 -6.09 -33.04 -1.62
CA LEU A 357 -4.78 -33.05 -2.27
C LEU A 357 -3.82 -32.21 -1.43
N CYS A 358 -2.82 -32.82 -0.81
CA CYS A 358 -1.87 -32.12 0.04
C CYS A 358 -0.40 -32.37 -0.32
N THR A 359 0.47 -31.48 0.14
CA THR A 359 1.93 -31.67 0.07
C THR A 359 2.42 -32.79 0.99
N ALA A 360 3.49 -33.45 0.59
CA ALA A 360 4.29 -34.33 1.44
C ALA A 360 5.17 -33.57 2.45
N ASP A 361 5.30 -32.25 2.30
CA ASP A 361 6.22 -31.45 3.10
C ASP A 361 5.78 -31.35 4.57
N GLY A 362 6.77 -31.48 5.47
CA GLY A 362 6.58 -31.38 6.91
C GLY A 362 5.64 -32.45 7.45
N ALA A 363 4.80 -32.07 8.43
CA ALA A 363 3.85 -32.98 9.07
C ALA A 363 2.48 -33.02 8.36
N THR A 364 2.30 -32.32 7.24
CA THR A 364 0.99 -32.07 6.61
C THR A 364 0.22 -33.37 6.36
N ALA A 365 0.86 -34.36 5.72
CA ALA A 365 0.22 -35.63 5.39
C ALA A 365 -0.14 -36.48 6.63
N ASP A 366 0.62 -36.34 7.72
CA ASP A 366 0.34 -37.04 8.98
C ASP A 366 -0.84 -36.40 9.71
N GLU A 367 -0.89 -35.07 9.77
CA GLU A 367 -2.01 -34.31 10.35
C GLU A 367 -3.31 -34.57 9.58
N VAL A 368 -3.25 -34.63 8.24
CA VAL A 368 -4.39 -34.99 7.39
C VAL A 368 -4.83 -36.43 7.64
N ALA A 369 -3.92 -37.40 7.67
CA ALA A 369 -4.27 -38.81 7.92
C ALA A 369 -4.95 -38.98 9.30
N SER A 370 -4.40 -38.31 10.32
CA SER A 370 -4.96 -38.28 11.67
C SER A 370 -6.39 -37.73 11.69
N ALA A 371 -6.65 -36.63 10.97
CA ALA A 371 -7.98 -36.04 10.85
C ALA A 371 -8.95 -36.91 10.05
N ALA A 372 -8.52 -37.43 8.90
CA ALA A 372 -9.34 -38.22 7.98
C ALA A 372 -9.79 -39.55 8.62
N SER A 373 -8.99 -40.14 9.51
CA SER A 373 -9.38 -41.33 10.28
C SER A 373 -10.67 -41.15 11.09
N LYS A 374 -11.04 -39.89 11.40
CA LYS A 374 -12.25 -39.51 12.15
C LYS A 374 -13.36 -38.96 11.25
N CYS A 375 -13.11 -38.82 9.94
CA CYS A 375 -13.98 -38.16 8.98
C CYS A 375 -14.27 -39.09 7.79
N PRO A 376 -15.21 -40.05 7.91
CA PRO A 376 -15.45 -41.09 6.90
C PRO A 376 -15.97 -40.55 5.57
N GLN A 377 -16.41 -39.30 5.50
CA GLN A 377 -16.81 -38.62 4.26
C GLN A 377 -15.61 -38.34 3.33
N VAL A 378 -14.40 -38.20 3.89
CA VAL A 378 -13.16 -38.04 3.11
C VAL A 378 -12.81 -39.40 2.51
N LYS A 379 -13.00 -39.56 1.20
CA LYS A 379 -12.80 -40.82 0.48
C LYS A 379 -11.44 -40.96 -0.18
N HIS A 380 -10.82 -39.84 -0.56
CA HIS A 380 -9.55 -39.84 -1.27
C HIS A 380 -8.54 -38.96 -0.56
N LEU A 381 -7.42 -39.57 -0.20
CA LEU A 381 -6.23 -38.91 0.30
C LEU A 381 -5.20 -38.92 -0.82
N ILE A 382 -4.84 -37.74 -1.30
CA ILE A 382 -4.00 -37.56 -2.48
C ILE A 382 -2.81 -36.68 -2.11
N MET A 383 -1.62 -37.05 -2.55
CA MET A 383 -0.37 -36.39 -2.19
C MET A 383 0.38 -35.89 -3.43
N VAL A 384 1.08 -34.76 -3.30
CA VAL A 384 2.10 -34.32 -4.27
C VAL A 384 3.50 -34.44 -3.67
N ASN A 385 4.50 -34.61 -4.55
CA ASN A 385 5.92 -34.64 -4.20
C ASN A 385 6.31 -35.70 -3.14
N GLY A 386 5.55 -36.79 -3.05
CA GLY A 386 5.82 -37.87 -2.10
C GLY A 386 4.84 -39.03 -2.23
N GLN A 387 5.15 -40.13 -1.54
CA GLN A 387 4.37 -41.35 -1.55
C GLN A 387 4.12 -41.83 -0.13
N LYS A 388 2.92 -42.35 0.11
CA LYS A 388 2.51 -42.90 1.41
C LYS A 388 1.50 -44.04 1.20
N GLU A 389 1.60 -45.10 1.99
CA GLU A 389 0.67 -46.21 1.90
C GLU A 389 -0.77 -45.76 2.15
N GLY A 390 -1.71 -46.20 1.30
CA GLY A 390 -3.12 -45.80 1.36
C GLY A 390 -3.43 -44.42 0.79
N TRP A 391 -2.44 -43.75 0.19
CA TRP A 391 -2.59 -42.46 -0.49
C TRP A 391 -2.37 -42.61 -1.99
N HIS A 392 -3.04 -41.77 -2.76
CA HIS A 392 -2.80 -41.60 -4.19
C HIS A 392 -1.58 -40.70 -4.44
N ASP A 393 -0.74 -41.06 -5.40
CA ASP A 393 0.37 -40.23 -5.87
C ASP A 393 -0.10 -39.35 -7.03
N PHE A 394 -0.39 -38.08 -6.75
CA PHE A 394 -0.89 -37.17 -7.76
C PHE A 394 0.09 -37.03 -8.93
N ASN A 395 1.39 -36.93 -8.67
CA ASN A 395 2.41 -36.59 -9.66
C ASN A 395 2.54 -37.68 -10.74
N GLU A 396 2.50 -38.94 -10.33
CA GLU A 396 2.54 -40.08 -11.26
C GLU A 396 1.16 -40.36 -11.87
N GLU A 397 0.10 -40.31 -11.07
CA GLU A 397 -1.22 -40.77 -11.50
C GLU A 397 -1.88 -39.83 -12.51
N TYR A 398 -1.90 -38.52 -12.27
CA TYR A 398 -2.62 -37.59 -13.15
C TYR A 398 -2.01 -37.54 -14.57
N ALA A 399 -0.69 -37.74 -14.68
CA ALA A 399 0.04 -37.71 -15.94
C ALA A 399 -0.36 -38.84 -16.89
N MET A 400 -0.98 -39.91 -16.36
CA MET A 400 -1.51 -41.03 -17.15
C MET A 400 -2.84 -40.72 -17.85
N PHE A 401 -3.56 -39.65 -17.44
CA PHE A 401 -4.87 -39.31 -17.99
C PHE A 401 -4.78 -38.45 -19.24
N SER A 402 -5.82 -38.46 -20.07
CA SER A 402 -5.87 -37.65 -21.29
C SER A 402 -5.71 -36.16 -20.99
N SER A 403 -4.92 -35.47 -21.83
CA SER A 403 -4.81 -34.00 -21.84
C SER A 403 -5.99 -33.30 -22.54
N HIS A 404 -7.05 -34.04 -22.88
CA HIS A 404 -8.28 -33.50 -23.47
C HIS A 404 -9.43 -33.61 -22.47
N PHE A 405 -10.10 -32.48 -22.21
CA PHE A 405 -11.32 -32.39 -21.42
C PHE A 405 -12.21 -31.34 -22.07
N HIS A 406 -13.34 -31.77 -22.64
CA HIS A 406 -14.18 -30.91 -23.48
C HIS A 406 -15.28 -30.23 -22.67
N ARG A 407 -15.53 -28.96 -22.99
CA ARG A 407 -16.75 -28.26 -22.59
C ARG A 407 -17.97 -28.91 -23.27
N ASN A 408 -19.04 -29.04 -22.53
CA ASN A 408 -20.34 -29.57 -22.96
C ASN A 408 -21.49 -28.72 -22.40
N GLU A 409 -22.73 -29.07 -22.71
CA GLU A 409 -23.92 -28.32 -22.24
C GLU A 409 -24.04 -28.30 -20.71
N ASP A 410 -23.60 -29.36 -20.02
CA ASP A 410 -23.65 -29.51 -18.56
C ASP A 410 -22.45 -28.87 -17.83
N THR A 411 -21.57 -28.17 -18.55
CA THR A 411 -20.36 -27.58 -17.97
C THR A 411 -20.73 -26.50 -16.96
N PRO A 412 -20.14 -26.54 -15.75
CA PRO A 412 -20.43 -25.56 -14.69
C PRO A 412 -20.02 -24.14 -15.12
N CYS A 413 -20.85 -23.15 -14.79
CA CYS A 413 -20.60 -21.76 -15.14
C CYS A 413 -21.44 -20.77 -14.30
N GLY A 414 -21.17 -19.48 -14.46
CA GLY A 414 -21.95 -18.40 -13.85
C GLY A 414 -22.14 -18.56 -12.34
N ASN A 415 -23.38 -18.80 -11.91
CA ASN A 415 -23.75 -18.87 -10.50
C ASN A 415 -23.45 -20.22 -9.83
N ASP A 416 -22.92 -21.20 -10.56
CA ASP A 416 -22.53 -22.48 -9.97
C ASP A 416 -21.45 -22.32 -8.90
N PRO A 417 -21.49 -23.07 -7.78
CA PRO A 417 -20.42 -23.09 -6.79
C PRO A 417 -19.09 -23.52 -7.42
N MET A 418 -18.02 -22.77 -7.14
CA MET A 418 -16.70 -23.01 -7.74
C MET A 418 -15.60 -23.13 -6.68
N LEU A 419 -15.66 -22.27 -5.66
CA LEU A 419 -14.55 -22.04 -4.74
C LEU A 419 -15.08 -21.67 -3.36
N MET A 420 -14.45 -22.17 -2.31
CA MET A 420 -14.75 -21.75 -0.94
C MET A 420 -13.46 -21.45 -0.16
N PHE A 421 -13.54 -20.46 0.71
CA PHE A 421 -12.47 -20.16 1.66
C PHE A 421 -12.96 -20.26 3.09
N PHE A 422 -12.17 -20.89 3.95
CA PHE A 422 -12.36 -20.75 5.39
C PHE A 422 -11.86 -19.37 5.83
N THR A 423 -12.75 -18.53 6.34
CA THR A 423 -12.47 -17.17 6.80
C THR A 423 -12.58 -17.11 8.31
N SER A 424 -11.59 -16.52 8.98
CA SER A 424 -11.59 -16.38 10.44
C SER A 424 -12.68 -15.39 10.83
N GLY A 425 -13.74 -15.87 11.50
CA GLY A 425 -14.69 -15.01 12.18
C GLY A 425 -14.11 -14.47 13.48
N THR A 426 -14.49 -13.27 13.88
CA THR A 426 -13.97 -12.64 15.09
C THR A 426 -14.52 -13.27 16.39
N SER A 427 -15.60 -14.06 16.33
CA SER A 427 -16.29 -14.64 17.50
C SER A 427 -16.36 -16.17 17.55
N GLY A 428 -15.63 -16.91 16.71
CA GLY A 428 -15.72 -18.37 16.69
C GLY A 428 -14.84 -19.07 15.65
N TYR A 429 -15.20 -20.32 15.33
CA TYR A 429 -14.51 -21.13 14.32
C TYR A 429 -14.63 -20.52 12.90
N PRO A 430 -13.67 -20.81 11.99
CA PRO A 430 -13.68 -20.26 10.63
C PRO A 430 -14.93 -20.64 9.82
N LYS A 431 -15.47 -19.69 9.05
CA LYS A 431 -16.70 -19.84 8.24
C LYS A 431 -16.35 -20.04 6.76
N LEU A 432 -17.23 -20.66 5.98
CA LEU A 432 -16.99 -20.96 4.57
C LEU A 432 -17.56 -19.89 3.64
N ALA A 433 -16.77 -18.89 3.27
CA ALA A 433 -17.18 -17.93 2.24
C ALA A 433 -17.24 -18.63 0.87
N ALA A 434 -18.43 -18.67 0.27
CA ALA A 434 -18.69 -19.40 -0.97
C ALA A 434 -18.74 -18.49 -2.21
N HIS A 435 -17.99 -18.88 -3.23
CA HIS A 435 -17.81 -18.16 -4.48
C HIS A 435 -18.25 -18.99 -5.68
N ASN A 436 -18.82 -18.30 -6.66
CA ASN A 436 -19.27 -18.91 -7.92
C ASN A 436 -18.29 -18.63 -9.07
N TYR A 437 -18.61 -19.09 -10.27
CA TYR A 437 -17.76 -18.90 -11.44
C TYR A 437 -17.62 -17.43 -11.87
N LYS A 438 -18.46 -16.51 -11.40
CA LYS A 438 -18.31 -15.05 -11.65
C LYS A 438 -17.20 -14.41 -10.80
N TYR A 439 -16.71 -15.09 -9.75
CA TYR A 439 -15.65 -14.57 -8.87
C TYR A 439 -14.38 -14.07 -9.61
N PRO A 440 -13.82 -14.82 -10.57
CA PRO A 440 -12.62 -14.41 -11.31
C PRO A 440 -12.80 -13.10 -12.08
N LEU A 441 -14.00 -12.79 -12.58
CA LEU A 441 -14.27 -11.56 -13.35
C LEU A 441 -14.06 -10.31 -12.49
N GLY A 442 -14.41 -10.37 -11.20
CA GLY A 442 -14.17 -9.28 -10.25
C GLY A 442 -12.68 -8.99 -10.01
N HIS A 443 -11.78 -9.91 -10.35
CA HIS A 443 -10.33 -9.69 -10.24
C HIS A 443 -9.73 -8.90 -11.41
N PHE A 444 -10.50 -8.59 -12.44
CA PHE A 444 -10.03 -7.74 -13.53
C PHE A 444 -9.53 -6.39 -13.00
N ILE A 445 -10.30 -5.74 -12.12
CA ILE A 445 -9.85 -4.48 -11.51
C ILE A 445 -8.60 -4.68 -10.64
N THR A 446 -8.56 -5.77 -9.87
CA THR A 446 -7.42 -6.14 -9.03
C THR A 446 -6.13 -6.19 -9.86
N ALA A 447 -6.15 -6.80 -11.04
CA ALA A 447 -4.96 -6.97 -11.86
C ALA A 447 -4.67 -5.77 -12.78
N LYS A 448 -5.68 -5.30 -13.53
CA LYS A 448 -5.50 -4.27 -14.56
C LYS A 448 -5.22 -2.89 -13.97
N TYR A 449 -5.97 -2.49 -12.95
CA TYR A 449 -5.92 -1.11 -12.45
C TYR A 449 -5.18 -0.96 -11.12
N TRP A 450 -5.17 -1.98 -10.27
CA TRP A 450 -4.48 -1.93 -8.98
C TRP A 450 -3.09 -2.56 -9.00
N HIS A 451 -2.93 -3.81 -9.41
CA HIS A 451 -1.59 -4.38 -9.60
C HIS A 451 -0.88 -3.83 -10.84
N ARG A 452 -1.65 -3.22 -11.76
CA ARG A 452 -1.19 -2.67 -13.04
C ARG A 452 -0.34 -3.68 -13.81
N VAL A 453 -0.82 -4.92 -13.93
CA VAL A 453 -0.04 -5.97 -14.56
C VAL A 453 0.26 -5.65 -16.02
N ASN A 454 1.50 -5.88 -16.41
CA ASN A 454 1.96 -5.79 -17.80
C ASN A 454 1.66 -7.14 -18.50
N PRO A 455 0.87 -7.17 -19.59
CA PRO A 455 0.56 -8.41 -20.33
C PRO A 455 1.80 -9.17 -20.82
N ASP A 456 2.91 -8.47 -21.05
CA ASP A 456 4.19 -9.06 -21.48
C ASP A 456 5.23 -9.07 -20.37
N GLY A 457 4.82 -8.66 -19.16
CA GLY A 457 5.64 -8.69 -17.97
C GLY A 457 5.38 -9.93 -17.10
N LEU A 458 5.83 -9.83 -15.86
CA LEU A 458 5.82 -10.92 -14.91
C LEU A 458 5.42 -10.41 -13.53
N HIS A 459 4.27 -10.85 -13.04
CA HIS A 459 3.70 -10.40 -11.77
C HIS A 459 4.07 -11.35 -10.62
N LEU A 460 4.73 -10.82 -9.59
CA LEU A 460 5.02 -11.54 -8.34
C LEU A 460 4.06 -11.07 -7.24
N THR A 461 3.21 -11.96 -6.75
CA THR A 461 2.56 -11.83 -5.45
C THR A 461 3.19 -12.76 -4.43
N ILE A 462 3.52 -12.27 -3.23
CA ILE A 462 3.96 -13.10 -2.10
C ILE A 462 2.75 -13.54 -1.28
N SER A 463 2.33 -14.79 -1.47
CA SER A 463 1.24 -15.42 -0.73
C SER A 463 1.34 -16.95 -0.82
N ASP A 464 0.85 -17.64 0.21
CA ASP A 464 0.63 -19.09 0.20
C ASP A 464 -0.72 -19.41 -0.47
N THR A 465 -0.82 -20.52 -1.21
CA THR A 465 -2.03 -20.87 -1.96
C THR A 465 -3.24 -21.13 -1.08
N GLY A 466 -3.04 -21.39 0.22
CA GLY A 466 -4.12 -21.53 1.20
C GLY A 466 -4.88 -20.26 1.54
N TRP A 467 -4.39 -19.09 1.11
CA TRP A 467 -5.06 -17.80 1.34
C TRP A 467 -5.70 -17.28 0.06
N ALA A 468 -6.84 -16.58 0.19
CA ALA A 468 -7.52 -15.94 -0.95
C ALA A 468 -6.60 -15.01 -1.76
N LYS A 469 -5.63 -14.35 -1.08
CA LYS A 469 -4.64 -13.48 -1.72
C LYS A 469 -3.81 -14.17 -2.82
N ALA A 470 -3.62 -15.48 -2.75
CA ALA A 470 -2.97 -16.22 -3.83
C ALA A 470 -3.78 -16.12 -5.13
N LEU A 471 -5.11 -16.18 -5.07
CA LEU A 471 -5.95 -16.11 -6.26
C LEU A 471 -6.14 -14.67 -6.78
N TRP A 472 -6.00 -13.68 -5.91
CA TRP A 472 -5.96 -12.26 -6.27
C TRP A 472 -4.71 -11.88 -7.08
N GLY A 473 -3.58 -12.54 -6.82
CA GLY A 473 -2.26 -12.11 -7.29
C GLY A 473 -1.45 -13.19 -8.01
N LYS A 474 -1.97 -14.41 -8.15
CA LYS A 474 -1.28 -15.52 -8.81
C LYS A 474 -2.22 -16.33 -9.70
N LEU A 475 -3.33 -15.75 -10.17
CA LEU A 475 -4.25 -16.49 -11.05
C LEU A 475 -5.18 -15.58 -11.85
N TYR A 476 -6.32 -15.20 -11.26
CA TYR A 476 -7.52 -14.86 -12.01
C TYR A 476 -7.36 -13.57 -12.81
N GLY A 477 -7.14 -12.45 -12.12
CA GLY A 477 -7.00 -11.16 -12.78
C GLY A 477 -5.77 -11.09 -13.68
N GLN A 478 -4.67 -11.73 -13.27
CA GLN A 478 -3.42 -11.72 -14.03
C GLN A 478 -3.62 -12.35 -15.41
N TRP A 479 -4.20 -13.55 -15.46
CA TRP A 479 -4.43 -14.24 -16.73
C TRP A 479 -5.61 -13.68 -17.53
N LEU A 480 -6.61 -13.06 -16.89
CA LEU A 480 -7.61 -12.23 -17.60
C LEU A 480 -6.94 -11.08 -18.35
N CYS A 481 -5.89 -10.49 -17.77
CA CYS A 481 -5.06 -9.47 -18.42
C CYS A 481 -3.92 -10.06 -19.27
N GLU A 482 -3.94 -11.38 -19.51
CA GLU A 482 -2.92 -12.14 -20.24
C GLU A 482 -1.50 -12.05 -19.65
N ALA A 483 -1.32 -11.54 -18.43
CA ALA A 483 -0.01 -11.36 -17.81
C ALA A 483 0.48 -12.65 -17.14
N ALA A 484 1.77 -12.97 -17.31
CA ALA A 484 2.39 -14.12 -16.65
C ALA A 484 2.55 -13.89 -15.13
N ILE A 485 2.49 -14.98 -14.36
CA ILE A 485 2.74 -14.95 -12.91
C ILE A 485 4.10 -15.54 -12.57
N PHE A 486 4.75 -14.97 -11.56
CA PHE A 486 5.94 -15.55 -10.93
C PHE A 486 5.58 -16.19 -9.60
N VAL A 487 6.03 -17.43 -9.42
CA VAL A 487 5.82 -18.19 -8.20
C VAL A 487 7.16 -18.67 -7.68
N TYR A 488 7.58 -18.11 -6.55
CA TYR A 488 8.68 -18.67 -5.79
C TYR A 488 8.13 -19.50 -4.63
N ASP A 489 8.44 -20.78 -4.65
CA ASP A 489 8.00 -21.76 -3.66
C ASP A 489 9.08 -21.96 -2.61
N PHE A 490 8.98 -21.17 -1.55
CA PHE A 490 9.91 -21.15 -0.42
C PHE A 490 9.21 -21.56 0.88
N ASP A 491 9.99 -22.06 1.83
CA ASP A 491 9.50 -22.45 3.16
C ASP A 491 9.50 -21.27 4.13
N ARG A 492 10.66 -20.61 4.23
CA ARG A 492 10.83 -19.42 5.05
C ARG A 492 11.13 -18.23 4.16
N PHE A 493 10.44 -17.13 4.41
CA PHE A 493 10.73 -15.88 3.73
C PHE A 493 12.16 -15.42 4.05
N ASP A 494 12.91 -15.15 2.98
CA ASP A 494 14.29 -14.69 3.03
C ASP A 494 14.49 -13.62 1.97
N ALA A 495 14.68 -12.37 2.41
CA ALA A 495 14.85 -11.22 1.53
C ALA A 495 16.08 -11.38 0.62
N GLU A 496 17.18 -11.95 1.14
CA GLU A 496 18.43 -12.08 0.38
C GLU A 496 18.32 -13.10 -0.77
N LYS A 497 17.40 -14.07 -0.65
CA LYS A 497 17.09 -15.03 -1.72
C LYS A 497 16.09 -14.50 -2.74
N ILE A 498 15.15 -13.67 -2.30
CA ILE A 498 14.05 -13.15 -3.15
C ILE A 498 14.50 -11.95 -3.97
N LEU A 499 15.22 -10.99 -3.37
CA LEU A 499 15.62 -9.75 -4.04
C LEU A 499 16.43 -9.97 -5.34
N PRO A 500 17.38 -10.92 -5.42
CA PRO A 500 18.06 -11.23 -6.68
C PRO A 500 17.16 -11.75 -7.81
N LEU A 501 15.99 -12.31 -7.48
CA LEU A 501 15.06 -12.86 -8.49
C LEU A 501 14.41 -11.77 -9.33
N PHE A 502 14.28 -10.54 -8.80
CA PHE A 502 13.73 -9.40 -9.54
C PHE A 502 14.55 -9.10 -10.78
N ALA A 503 15.86 -8.88 -10.63
CA ALA A 503 16.77 -8.66 -11.75
C ALA A 503 16.85 -9.89 -12.67
N LYS A 504 17.05 -11.08 -12.09
CA LYS A 504 17.26 -12.33 -12.85
C LYS A 504 16.09 -12.65 -13.78
N HIS A 505 14.86 -12.44 -13.33
CA HIS A 505 13.66 -12.81 -14.07
C HIS A 505 12.89 -11.59 -14.61
N ARG A 506 13.41 -10.37 -14.42
CA ARG A 506 12.78 -9.11 -14.82
C ARG A 506 11.34 -9.01 -14.33
N ILE A 507 11.14 -9.20 -13.03
CA ILE A 507 9.81 -9.13 -12.39
C ILE A 507 9.29 -7.70 -12.50
N THR A 508 8.18 -7.50 -13.22
CA THR A 508 7.69 -6.16 -13.58
C THR A 508 6.72 -5.58 -12.57
N THR A 509 5.92 -6.41 -11.90
CA THR A 509 4.95 -5.92 -10.92
C THR A 509 4.98 -6.76 -9.66
N PHE A 510 4.82 -6.10 -8.51
CA PHE A 510 5.03 -6.72 -7.22
C PHE A 510 3.88 -6.46 -6.26
N CYS A 511 3.44 -7.49 -5.55
CA CYS A 511 2.50 -7.37 -4.45
C CYS A 511 2.97 -8.21 -3.26
N ALA A 512 2.98 -7.61 -2.08
CA ALA A 512 3.29 -8.32 -0.84
C ALA A 512 2.54 -7.67 0.34
N PRO A 513 2.33 -8.37 1.46
CA PRO A 513 1.77 -7.74 2.65
C PRO A 513 2.82 -6.83 3.34
N PRO A 514 2.40 -5.87 4.19
CA PRO A 514 3.30 -5.01 4.96
C PRO A 514 4.40 -5.73 5.71
N THR A 515 4.11 -6.90 6.30
CA THR A 515 5.12 -7.74 6.96
C THR A 515 6.30 -8.04 6.04
N MET A 516 6.06 -8.38 4.79
CA MET A 516 7.13 -8.74 3.86
C MET A 516 7.89 -7.51 3.38
N TYR A 517 7.21 -6.39 3.12
CA TYR A 517 7.90 -5.12 2.84
C TYR A 517 8.81 -4.69 4.00
N ARG A 518 8.36 -4.81 5.26
CA ARG A 518 9.19 -4.58 6.45
C ARG A 518 10.44 -5.47 6.47
N MET A 519 10.31 -6.73 6.06
CA MET A 519 11.45 -7.65 6.00
C MET A 519 12.41 -7.31 4.86
N LEU A 520 11.92 -6.85 3.71
CA LEU A 520 12.76 -6.42 2.57
C LEU A 520 13.59 -5.19 2.93
N ILE A 521 12.99 -4.16 3.53
CA ILE A 521 13.69 -2.90 3.85
C ILE A 521 14.66 -3.00 5.04
N LYS A 522 14.61 -4.08 5.82
CA LYS A 522 15.62 -4.33 6.87
C LYS A 522 17.00 -4.61 6.28
N GLY A 523 17.06 -5.12 5.05
CA GLY A 523 18.29 -5.24 4.28
C GLY A 523 18.60 -3.95 3.52
N ASP A 524 19.84 -3.82 3.07
CA ASP A 524 20.26 -2.72 2.20
C ASP A 524 19.77 -2.97 0.77
N LEU A 525 18.63 -2.40 0.41
CA LEU A 525 18.02 -2.54 -0.92
C LEU A 525 18.91 -2.00 -2.05
N SER A 526 19.85 -1.09 -1.77
CA SER A 526 20.75 -0.53 -2.79
C SER A 526 21.71 -1.56 -3.40
N LYS A 527 21.85 -2.73 -2.77
CA LYS A 527 22.66 -3.86 -3.26
C LYS A 527 21.98 -4.67 -4.36
N TYR A 528 20.70 -4.45 -4.61
CA TYR A 528 19.90 -5.26 -5.53
C TYR A 528 19.38 -4.39 -6.67
N ASP A 529 19.40 -4.94 -7.88
CA ASP A 529 18.79 -4.31 -9.04
C ASP A 529 17.27 -4.57 -9.05
N LEU A 530 16.51 -3.54 -8.70
CA LEU A 530 15.05 -3.53 -8.70
C LEU A 530 14.47 -2.68 -9.84
N SER A 531 15.29 -2.30 -10.83
CA SER A 531 14.89 -1.41 -11.93
C SER A 531 13.84 -1.99 -12.88
N SER A 532 13.64 -3.31 -12.84
CA SER A 532 12.59 -3.99 -13.60
C SER A 532 11.19 -3.75 -13.06
N ILE A 533 11.04 -3.32 -11.80
CA ILE A 533 9.74 -3.09 -11.19
C ILE A 533 9.12 -1.82 -11.78
N GLU A 534 7.94 -1.96 -12.37
CA GLU A 534 7.10 -0.90 -12.92
C GLU A 534 6.00 -0.48 -11.95
N HIS A 535 5.59 -1.38 -11.05
CA HIS A 535 4.49 -1.15 -10.12
C HIS A 535 4.59 -2.01 -8.84
N ALA A 536 4.22 -1.41 -7.70
CA ALA A 536 4.21 -2.07 -6.39
C ALA A 536 2.87 -1.84 -5.68
N SER A 537 2.28 -2.89 -5.12
CA SER A 537 0.97 -2.86 -4.46
C SER A 537 1.00 -3.60 -3.12
N ILE A 538 0.08 -3.25 -2.23
CA ILE A 538 0.07 -3.77 -0.85
C ILE A 538 -1.33 -3.93 -0.28
N ALA A 539 -1.56 -5.01 0.46
CA ALA A 539 -2.81 -5.21 1.18
C ALA A 539 -2.64 -6.19 2.35
N GLY A 540 -3.67 -6.24 3.20
CA GLY A 540 -3.86 -7.28 4.22
C GLY A 540 -3.51 -6.86 5.65
N GLU A 541 -2.70 -5.81 5.81
CA GLU A 541 -2.37 -5.16 7.08
C GLU A 541 -2.24 -3.65 6.83
N ALA A 542 -2.26 -2.84 7.90
CA ALA A 542 -1.87 -1.44 7.81
C ALA A 542 -0.37 -1.32 7.51
N LEU A 543 -0.01 -0.39 6.61
CA LEU A 543 1.37 -0.10 6.27
C LEU A 543 1.89 1.08 7.10
N ASN A 544 3.02 0.89 7.77
CA ASN A 544 3.75 1.99 8.40
C ASN A 544 4.32 2.93 7.31
N PRO A 545 4.06 4.25 7.35
CA PRO A 545 4.56 5.22 6.38
C PRO A 545 6.08 5.18 6.15
N GLU A 546 6.87 4.75 7.14
CA GLU A 546 8.32 4.61 7.01
C GLU A 546 8.70 3.50 6.01
N VAL A 547 7.95 2.40 5.98
CA VAL A 547 8.16 1.31 5.02
C VAL A 547 7.95 1.80 3.60
N PHE A 548 6.91 2.61 3.40
CA PHE A 548 6.63 3.26 2.12
C PHE A 548 7.80 4.16 1.67
N ARG A 549 8.27 5.04 2.56
CA ARG A 549 9.37 5.97 2.25
C ARG A 549 10.68 5.26 1.93
N GLN A 550 11.03 4.20 2.66
CA GLN A 550 12.26 3.45 2.39
C GLN A 550 12.20 2.71 1.06
N PHE A 551 11.06 2.08 0.74
CA PHE A 551 10.87 1.44 -0.55
C PHE A 551 10.90 2.45 -1.71
N GLN A 552 10.24 3.60 -1.54
CA GLN A 552 10.25 4.68 -2.52
C GLN A 552 11.66 5.26 -2.71
N LYS A 553 12.44 5.43 -1.63
CA LYS A 553 13.84 5.86 -1.73
C LYS A 553 14.70 4.86 -2.51
N ALA A 554 14.44 3.55 -2.34
CA ALA A 554 15.22 2.50 -3.00
C ALA A 554 14.84 2.29 -4.47
N THR A 555 13.57 2.48 -4.84
CA THR A 555 13.03 2.09 -6.16
C THR A 555 12.48 3.26 -6.98
N GLY A 556 12.24 4.41 -6.35
CA GLY A 556 11.46 5.51 -6.92
C GLY A 556 9.94 5.27 -6.91
N LEU A 557 9.48 4.08 -6.53
CA LEU A 557 8.08 3.68 -6.64
C LEU A 557 7.30 3.90 -5.35
N GLN A 558 6.07 4.33 -5.50
CA GLN A 558 5.09 4.37 -4.42
C GLN A 558 4.38 3.01 -4.33
N ILE A 559 4.06 2.61 -3.10
CA ILE A 559 3.35 1.35 -2.84
C ILE A 559 1.84 1.62 -2.79
N MET A 560 1.08 1.02 -3.71
CA MET A 560 -0.35 1.28 -3.86
C MET A 560 -1.17 0.37 -2.94
N GLU A 561 -1.74 0.96 -1.88
CA GLU A 561 -2.56 0.23 -0.91
C GLU A 561 -3.93 -0.13 -1.48
N GLY A 562 -4.43 -1.31 -1.10
CA GLY A 562 -5.76 -1.79 -1.45
C GLY A 562 -6.36 -2.64 -0.33
N PHE A 563 -7.69 -2.70 -0.32
CA PHE A 563 -8.48 -3.35 0.70
C PHE A 563 -9.57 -4.25 0.09
N GLY A 564 -9.76 -5.40 0.72
CA GLY A 564 -10.91 -6.28 0.56
C GLY A 564 -10.76 -7.50 1.45
N GLN A 565 -11.63 -8.49 1.27
CA GLN A 565 -11.77 -9.63 2.17
C GLN A 565 -11.74 -10.95 1.40
N SER A 566 -11.71 -12.08 2.11
CA SER A 566 -11.81 -13.40 1.47
C SER A 566 -13.17 -13.59 0.79
N GLU A 567 -14.18 -12.89 1.28
CA GLU A 567 -15.55 -12.78 0.77
C GLU A 567 -15.63 -11.94 -0.52
N SER A 568 -14.61 -11.17 -0.89
CA SER A 568 -14.68 -10.22 -2.02
C SER A 568 -13.45 -10.29 -2.92
N THR A 569 -13.42 -9.42 -3.94
CA THR A 569 -12.19 -8.96 -4.58
C THR A 569 -11.80 -7.59 -4.00
N LEU A 570 -11.03 -6.77 -4.73
CA LEU A 570 -10.61 -5.45 -4.29
C LEU A 570 -11.84 -4.54 -4.13
N ILE A 571 -12.15 -4.08 -2.90
CA ILE A 571 -13.30 -3.22 -2.61
C ILE A 571 -12.90 -1.74 -2.72
N ILE A 572 -11.75 -1.39 -2.13
CA ILE A 572 -11.21 -0.03 -2.09
C ILE A 572 -9.75 -0.13 -2.51
N GLY A 573 -9.26 0.79 -3.35
CA GLY A 573 -7.87 0.76 -3.78
C GLY A 573 -7.35 2.09 -4.29
N ASN A 574 -6.03 2.26 -4.23
CA ASN A 574 -5.31 3.30 -4.95
C ASN A 574 -5.06 2.80 -6.38
N LEU A 575 -5.96 3.14 -7.31
CA LEU A 575 -5.92 2.69 -8.71
C LEU A 575 -5.07 3.62 -9.59
N ILE A 576 -4.54 3.08 -10.69
CA ILE A 576 -3.92 3.89 -11.75
C ILE A 576 -4.87 4.99 -12.25
N GLY A 577 -4.30 6.15 -12.60
CA GLY A 577 -5.05 7.31 -13.07
C GLY A 577 -5.73 8.12 -11.96
N GLY A 578 -5.67 7.64 -10.71
CA GLY A 578 -6.15 8.35 -9.52
C GLY A 578 -5.02 8.95 -8.68
N LYS A 579 -5.38 9.92 -7.82
CA LYS A 579 -4.50 10.39 -6.74
C LYS A 579 -4.39 9.29 -5.66
N HIS A 580 -3.29 9.28 -4.91
CA HIS A 580 -3.09 8.39 -3.76
C HIS A 580 -2.77 9.20 -2.49
N LYS A 581 -3.04 8.63 -1.31
CA LYS A 581 -2.62 9.20 -0.01
C LYS A 581 -1.96 8.11 0.82
N ILE A 582 -0.75 8.38 1.34
CA ILE A 582 -0.02 7.42 2.19
C ILE A 582 -0.85 7.12 3.44
N GLY A 583 -1.08 5.84 3.71
CA GLY A 583 -1.88 5.36 4.85
C GLY A 583 -3.40 5.33 4.60
N SER A 584 -3.85 5.74 3.41
CA SER A 584 -5.23 5.53 2.96
C SER A 584 -5.33 4.28 2.10
N MET A 585 -6.41 3.52 2.31
CA MET A 585 -6.77 2.38 1.46
C MET A 585 -7.10 2.80 0.01
N GLY A 586 -7.32 4.10 -0.24
CA GLY A 586 -7.72 4.64 -1.54
C GLY A 586 -9.20 4.96 -1.60
N LYS A 587 -9.80 4.77 -2.78
CA LYS A 587 -11.22 5.03 -3.06
C LYS A 587 -11.95 3.74 -3.42
N PRO A 588 -13.29 3.67 -3.26
CA PRO A 588 -14.08 2.55 -3.75
C PRO A 588 -13.78 2.28 -5.22
N VAL A 589 -13.57 1.01 -5.55
CA VAL A 589 -13.38 0.64 -6.96
C VAL A 589 -14.73 0.63 -7.67
N PRO A 590 -14.78 0.92 -8.99
CA PRO A 590 -16.04 0.98 -9.74
C PRO A 590 -16.61 -0.40 -10.10
N LEU A 591 -16.50 -1.36 -9.18
CA LEU A 591 -17.15 -2.69 -9.19
C LEU A 591 -18.18 -2.82 -8.07
N TYR A 592 -17.99 -2.10 -6.97
CA TYR A 592 -18.81 -2.20 -5.77
C TYR A 592 -19.44 -0.85 -5.45
N ASP A 593 -20.73 -0.85 -5.18
CA ASP A 593 -21.44 0.32 -4.64
C ASP A 593 -21.20 0.40 -3.12
N VAL A 594 -20.09 1.05 -2.75
CA VAL A 594 -19.58 1.08 -1.37
C VAL A 594 -20.14 2.26 -0.59
N HIS A 595 -20.69 1.97 0.59
CA HIS A 595 -21.19 2.95 1.55
C HIS A 595 -20.46 2.82 2.89
N LEU A 596 -20.36 3.93 3.63
CA LEU A 596 -20.05 3.92 5.06
C LEU A 596 -21.35 4.09 5.84
N LEU A 597 -21.74 3.08 6.62
CA LEU A 597 -22.96 3.12 7.44
C LEU A 597 -22.62 3.34 8.91
N SER A 598 -23.23 4.34 9.52
CA SER A 598 -23.21 4.59 10.97
C SER A 598 -23.92 3.47 11.73
N ALA A 599 -23.77 3.46 13.06
CA ALA A 599 -24.31 2.39 13.90
C ALA A 599 -25.85 2.29 13.92
N ASP A 600 -26.54 3.35 13.52
CA ASP A 600 -27.99 3.41 13.34
C ASP A 600 -28.43 3.05 11.91
N GLY A 601 -27.49 2.76 11.02
CA GLY A 601 -27.74 2.41 9.62
C GLY A 601 -27.80 3.60 8.66
N SER A 602 -27.65 4.86 9.13
CA SER A 602 -27.59 6.01 8.22
C SER A 602 -26.20 6.14 7.57
N PRO A 603 -26.08 6.77 6.38
CA PRO A 603 -24.77 7.08 5.82
C PRO A 603 -23.92 7.96 6.75
N ALA A 604 -22.64 7.63 6.93
CA ALA A 604 -21.68 8.43 7.70
C ALA A 604 -21.21 9.65 6.89
N ALA A 605 -21.12 10.82 7.53
CA ALA A 605 -20.59 12.03 6.90
C ALA A 605 -19.06 11.97 6.75
N PRO A 606 -18.44 12.82 5.89
CA PRO A 606 -16.98 12.96 5.86
C PRO A 606 -16.40 13.22 7.26
N GLY A 607 -15.32 12.52 7.62
CA GLY A 607 -14.71 12.55 8.94
C GLY A 607 -15.36 11.65 10.00
N GLU A 608 -16.57 11.13 9.75
CA GLU A 608 -17.25 10.21 10.66
C GLU A 608 -16.87 8.74 10.37
N THR A 609 -16.80 7.95 11.43
CA THR A 609 -16.53 6.51 11.33
C THR A 609 -17.82 5.73 11.08
N GLY A 610 -17.84 4.94 10.02
CA GLY A 610 -18.90 3.99 9.69
C GLY A 610 -18.36 2.63 9.27
N GLU A 611 -19.25 1.65 9.15
CA GLU A 611 -18.95 0.33 8.60
C GLU A 611 -18.94 0.38 7.07
N ILE A 612 -17.89 -0.19 6.47
CA ILE A 612 -17.81 -0.39 5.02
C ILE A 612 -18.87 -1.43 4.65
N CYS A 613 -19.84 -1.04 3.85
CA CYS A 613 -20.91 -1.89 3.37
C CYS A 613 -20.98 -1.83 1.84
N ILE A 614 -21.35 -2.93 1.21
CA ILE A 614 -21.57 -2.99 -0.25
C ILE A 614 -23.07 -3.11 -0.48
N ASN A 615 -23.65 -2.20 -1.24
CA ASN A 615 -25.04 -2.29 -1.64
C ASN A 615 -25.23 -3.47 -2.60
N ILE A 616 -26.16 -4.35 -2.26
CA ILE A 616 -26.51 -5.57 -2.99
C ILE A 616 -28.02 -5.67 -3.23
N ALA A 617 -28.76 -4.57 -3.03
CA ALA A 617 -30.21 -4.56 -3.11
C ALA A 617 -30.73 -4.91 -4.52
N ASN A 618 -29.98 -4.55 -5.56
CA ASN A 618 -30.34 -4.81 -6.95
C ASN A 618 -29.76 -6.12 -7.48
N GLU A 619 -28.45 -6.33 -7.27
CA GLU A 619 -27.73 -7.50 -7.77
C GLU A 619 -26.50 -7.79 -6.90
N LEU A 620 -26.07 -9.06 -6.92
CA LEU A 620 -24.81 -9.46 -6.30
C LEU A 620 -23.67 -9.21 -7.30
N PRO A 621 -22.74 -8.27 -7.02
CA PRO A 621 -21.67 -7.93 -7.96
C PRO A 621 -20.69 -9.08 -8.17
N CYS A 622 -20.15 -9.19 -9.39
CA CYS A 622 -19.10 -10.16 -9.70
C CYS A 622 -17.93 -10.00 -8.72
N GLY A 623 -17.43 -11.12 -8.18
CA GLY A 623 -16.34 -11.10 -7.22
C GLY A 623 -16.75 -11.10 -5.74
N LEU A 624 -18.02 -10.84 -5.41
CA LEU A 624 -18.52 -10.99 -4.03
C LEU A 624 -19.05 -12.41 -3.79
N SER A 625 -18.77 -12.97 -2.62
CA SER A 625 -19.34 -14.24 -2.19
C SER A 625 -20.85 -14.13 -2.02
N TYR A 626 -21.55 -15.24 -2.24
CA TYR A 626 -23.02 -15.25 -2.17
C TYR A 626 -23.55 -15.72 -0.81
N ALA A 627 -22.73 -16.40 0.00
CA ALA A 627 -23.11 -16.87 1.33
C ALA A 627 -21.91 -17.33 2.18
N TYR A 628 -22.18 -17.55 3.47
CA TYR A 628 -21.41 -18.50 4.29
C TYR A 628 -22.05 -19.90 4.23
N GLU A 629 -21.42 -20.82 3.52
CA GLU A 629 -21.90 -22.20 3.34
C GLU A 629 -22.06 -22.91 4.69
N GLY A 630 -23.18 -23.64 4.87
CA GLY A 630 -23.51 -24.31 6.11
C GLY A 630 -23.78 -23.37 7.30
N SER A 631 -23.89 -22.05 7.08
CA SER A 631 -24.09 -21.04 8.13
C SER A 631 -25.15 -19.99 7.74
N PRO A 632 -26.43 -20.38 7.57
CA PRO A 632 -27.49 -19.46 7.12
C PRO A 632 -27.71 -18.29 8.08
N ASP A 633 -27.63 -18.50 9.40
CA ASP A 633 -27.81 -17.42 10.39
C ASP A 633 -26.72 -16.35 10.30
N VAL A 634 -25.48 -16.77 9.98
CA VAL A 634 -24.37 -15.83 9.80
C VAL A 634 -24.54 -15.09 8.48
N THR A 635 -24.96 -15.80 7.44
CA THR A 635 -25.28 -15.22 6.14
C THR A 635 -26.36 -14.14 6.30
N ALA A 636 -27.48 -14.44 6.96
CA ALA A 636 -28.55 -13.48 7.21
C ALA A 636 -28.15 -12.28 8.07
N LYS A 637 -27.12 -12.41 8.92
CA LYS A 637 -26.56 -11.27 9.70
C LYS A 637 -25.60 -10.40 8.89
N THR A 638 -24.99 -10.96 7.85
CA THR A 638 -23.94 -10.32 7.06
C THR A 638 -24.50 -9.73 5.77
N TRP A 639 -25.39 -10.46 5.09
CA TRP A 639 -26.20 -9.99 3.95
C TRP A 639 -27.59 -9.62 4.48
N ARG A 640 -27.78 -8.36 4.87
CA ARG A 640 -29.02 -7.86 5.47
C ARG A 640 -29.31 -6.45 5.02
N ASP A 641 -30.58 -6.05 5.10
CA ASP A 641 -31.01 -4.67 4.86
C ASP A 641 -30.58 -4.10 3.49
N GLY A 642 -30.41 -4.98 2.49
CA GLY A 642 -29.92 -4.61 1.15
C GLY A 642 -28.41 -4.43 1.04
N PHE A 643 -27.65 -4.73 2.08
CA PHE A 643 -26.18 -4.58 2.14
C PHE A 643 -25.46 -5.87 2.50
N TYR A 644 -24.26 -6.03 1.95
CA TYR A 644 -23.21 -6.87 2.51
C TYR A 644 -22.40 -6.05 3.52
N HIS A 645 -22.41 -6.49 4.77
CA HIS A 645 -21.70 -5.89 5.90
C HIS A 645 -20.31 -6.51 6.03
N THR A 646 -19.25 -5.73 5.80
CA THR A 646 -17.86 -6.24 5.88
C THR A 646 -17.41 -6.52 7.32
N GLY A 647 -18.03 -5.86 8.31
CA GLY A 647 -17.56 -5.80 9.69
C GLY A 647 -16.31 -4.93 9.90
N ASP A 648 -15.83 -4.23 8.86
CA ASP A 648 -14.67 -3.34 8.89
C ASP A 648 -15.13 -1.87 8.94
N LEU A 649 -14.54 -1.10 9.85
CA LEU A 649 -14.83 0.31 10.03
C LEU A 649 -13.78 1.19 9.35
N ALA A 650 -14.25 2.27 8.76
CA ALA A 650 -13.43 3.32 8.18
C ALA A 650 -14.10 4.69 8.34
N TRP A 651 -13.32 5.74 8.15
CA TRP A 651 -13.86 7.07 7.88
C TRP A 651 -13.40 7.52 6.48
N LYS A 652 -14.16 8.44 5.90
CA LYS A 652 -13.88 9.00 4.57
C LYS A 652 -13.51 10.47 4.72
N ASP A 653 -12.42 10.91 4.09
CA ASP A 653 -12.05 12.32 4.08
C ASP A 653 -12.85 13.14 3.04
N GLU A 654 -12.65 14.45 3.01
CA GLU A 654 -13.33 15.38 2.11
C GLU A 654 -13.04 15.11 0.63
N ASP A 655 -11.87 14.50 0.32
CA ASP A 655 -11.47 14.10 -1.03
C ASP A 655 -12.02 12.71 -1.42
N GLY A 656 -12.73 12.05 -0.51
CA GLY A 656 -13.34 10.74 -0.72
C GLY A 656 -12.41 9.54 -0.46
N PHE A 657 -11.25 9.74 0.16
CA PHE A 657 -10.32 8.66 0.52
C PHE A 657 -10.74 7.98 1.83
N PHE A 658 -10.59 6.65 1.86
CA PHE A 658 -11.00 5.83 2.98
C PHE A 658 -9.80 5.51 3.87
N TRP A 659 -10.01 5.64 5.18
CA TRP A 659 -9.00 5.44 6.21
C TRP A 659 -9.47 4.35 7.17
N TYR A 660 -8.72 3.26 7.23
CA TYR A 660 -9.09 2.10 8.04
C TYR A 660 -9.02 2.44 9.54
N VAL A 661 -10.05 2.04 10.29
CA VAL A 661 -10.11 2.25 11.75
C VAL A 661 -9.91 0.93 12.50
N GLY A 662 -10.50 -0.15 12.02
CA GLY A 662 -10.45 -1.47 12.67
C GLY A 662 -11.72 -2.28 12.44
N ARG A 663 -11.80 -3.43 13.10
CA ARG A 663 -13.03 -4.26 13.09
C ARG A 663 -14.08 -3.66 14.01
N ALA A 664 -15.34 -3.72 13.61
CA ALA A 664 -16.46 -3.17 14.37
C ALA A 664 -16.54 -3.74 15.81
N ASP A 665 -16.09 -4.99 15.99
CA ASP A 665 -16.08 -5.67 17.28
C ASP A 665 -14.76 -5.53 18.07
N ASP A 666 -13.70 -5.00 17.46
CA ASP A 666 -12.42 -4.67 18.12
C ASP A 666 -12.36 -3.21 18.60
N VAL A 667 -13.37 -2.38 18.29
CA VAL A 667 -13.42 -0.98 18.74
C VAL A 667 -13.50 -0.89 20.26
N ILE A 668 -12.56 -0.17 20.85
CA ILE A 668 -12.51 0.08 22.29
C ILE A 668 -13.51 1.18 22.61
N LYS A 669 -14.46 0.91 23.50
CA LYS A 669 -15.44 1.89 23.98
C LYS A 669 -15.05 2.40 25.36
N SER A 670 -14.35 3.53 25.40
CA SER A 670 -13.87 4.13 26.65
C SER A 670 -14.58 5.44 26.96
N SER A 671 -15.38 5.49 28.03
CA SER A 671 -16.09 6.72 28.46
C SER A 671 -16.96 7.36 27.36
N GLY A 672 -17.58 6.54 26.51
CA GLY A 672 -18.38 7.00 25.36
C GLY A 672 -17.57 7.27 24.08
N TYR A 673 -16.25 7.32 24.14
CA TYR A 673 -15.39 7.43 22.95
C TYR A 673 -15.22 6.07 22.27
N ARG A 674 -15.34 6.06 20.94
CA ARG A 674 -14.98 4.92 20.08
C ARG A 674 -13.54 5.08 19.63
N ILE A 675 -12.70 4.14 20.00
CA ILE A 675 -11.27 4.22 19.78
C ILE A 675 -10.85 3.02 18.93
N GLY A 676 -10.35 3.30 17.73
CA GLY A 676 -9.76 2.29 16.86
C GLY A 676 -8.39 1.86 17.39
N PRO A 677 -8.11 0.56 17.58
CA PRO A 677 -6.83 0.11 18.10
C PRO A 677 -5.67 0.46 17.17
N PHE A 678 -5.89 0.42 15.85
CA PHE A 678 -4.85 0.62 14.83
C PHE A 678 -4.26 2.04 14.83
N GLU A 679 -5.06 3.06 15.10
CA GLU A 679 -4.57 4.44 15.18
C GLU A 679 -3.49 4.58 16.26
N ILE A 680 -3.68 3.90 17.38
CA ILE A 680 -2.74 3.92 18.52
C ILE A 680 -1.54 3.03 18.23
N GLU A 681 -1.76 1.85 17.64
CA GLU A 681 -0.68 0.97 17.18
C GLU A 681 0.26 1.73 16.24
N ASN A 682 -0.26 2.46 15.25
CA ASN A 682 0.53 3.21 14.28
C ASN A 682 1.44 4.24 14.96
N VAL A 683 0.92 5.02 15.91
CA VAL A 683 1.71 6.02 16.64
C VAL A 683 2.76 5.36 17.53
N ILE A 684 2.44 4.26 18.22
CA ILE A 684 3.40 3.53 19.04
C ILE A 684 4.50 2.90 18.17
N MET A 685 4.17 2.42 16.98
CA MET A 685 5.12 1.84 16.02
C MET A 685 6.08 2.88 15.39
N GLU A 686 5.88 4.19 15.61
CA GLU A 686 6.88 5.23 15.26
C GLU A 686 8.08 5.21 16.21
N LEU A 687 7.95 4.61 17.40
CA LEU A 687 9.03 4.55 18.39
C LEU A 687 10.07 3.50 17.98
N PRO A 688 11.36 3.87 17.88
CA PRO A 688 12.39 3.01 17.29
C PRO A 688 12.70 1.74 18.10
N TYR A 689 12.32 1.72 19.38
CA TYR A 689 12.49 0.58 20.26
C TYR A 689 11.28 -0.36 20.32
N VAL A 690 10.19 -0.04 19.63
CA VAL A 690 9.02 -0.91 19.53
C VAL A 690 9.16 -1.83 18.31
N LEU A 691 9.14 -3.14 18.55
CA LEU A 691 9.18 -4.16 17.50
C LEU A 691 7.78 -4.47 16.98
N GLU A 692 6.82 -4.68 17.88
CA GLU A 692 5.42 -4.94 17.56
C GLU A 692 4.51 -4.34 18.64
N CYS A 693 3.30 -3.94 18.24
CA CYS A 693 2.28 -3.46 19.16
C CYS A 693 0.91 -4.04 18.79
N GLY A 694 0.17 -4.52 19.79
CA GLY A 694 -1.24 -4.87 19.67
C GLY A 694 -2.03 -4.09 20.72
N VAL A 695 -3.04 -3.35 20.27
CA VAL A 695 -3.91 -2.55 21.15
C VAL A 695 -5.25 -3.27 21.32
N SER A 696 -5.70 -3.40 22.57
CA SER A 696 -6.96 -4.04 22.95
C SER A 696 -7.71 -3.25 24.03
N ALA A 697 -8.97 -3.63 24.26
CA ALA A 697 -9.76 -3.13 25.36
C ALA A 697 -9.41 -3.88 26.66
N ALA A 698 -9.12 -3.15 27.73
CA ALA A 698 -9.11 -3.69 29.09
C ALA A 698 -10.34 -3.19 29.86
N PRO A 699 -10.97 -4.01 30.73
CA PRO A 699 -12.11 -3.58 31.53
C PRO A 699 -11.70 -2.48 32.52
N ASP A 700 -12.59 -1.52 32.73
CA ASP A 700 -12.42 -0.42 33.69
C ASP A 700 -13.76 -0.09 34.34
N GLU A 701 -13.81 -0.03 35.67
CA GLU A 701 -15.05 0.13 36.44
C GLU A 701 -15.77 1.45 36.17
N VAL A 702 -15.04 2.50 35.78
CA VAL A 702 -15.60 3.85 35.58
C VAL A 702 -15.85 4.12 34.10
N ARG A 703 -14.95 3.67 33.23
CA ARG A 703 -14.91 4.00 31.80
C ARG A 703 -15.51 2.90 30.92
N GLY A 704 -15.93 1.79 31.51
CA GLY A 704 -16.35 0.57 30.84
C GLY A 704 -15.15 -0.20 30.30
N GLN A 705 -14.45 0.41 29.34
CA GLN A 705 -13.17 -0.09 28.85
C GLN A 705 -12.13 1.02 28.84
N ILE A 706 -10.85 0.64 28.84
CA ILE A 706 -9.71 1.52 28.63
C ILE A 706 -8.77 0.91 27.59
N VAL A 707 -7.98 1.77 26.96
CA VAL A 707 -6.97 1.35 25.98
C VAL A 707 -5.81 0.66 26.69
N LYS A 708 -5.50 -0.56 26.24
CA LYS A 708 -4.33 -1.34 26.62
C LYS A 708 -3.44 -1.56 25.41
N ALA A 709 -2.15 -1.26 25.53
CA ALA A 709 -1.13 -1.56 24.53
C ALA A 709 -0.23 -2.71 25.02
N SER A 710 -0.24 -3.83 24.31
CA SER A 710 0.70 -4.93 24.48
C SER A 710 1.86 -4.76 23.48
N ILE A 711 3.08 -4.58 23.99
CA ILE A 711 4.24 -4.14 23.22
C ILE A 711 5.36 -5.18 23.30
N VAL A 712 5.93 -5.52 22.15
CA VAL A 712 7.19 -6.27 22.05
C VAL A 712 8.29 -5.27 21.73
N LEU A 713 9.36 -5.27 22.52
CA LEU A 713 10.50 -4.37 22.34
C LEU A 713 11.54 -4.99 21.38
N VAL A 714 12.33 -4.14 20.75
CA VAL A 714 13.50 -4.60 19.98
C VAL A 714 14.54 -5.24 20.93
N LYS A 715 15.31 -6.20 20.41
CA LYS A 715 16.34 -6.90 21.19
C LYS A 715 17.35 -5.90 21.74
N GLY A 716 17.57 -5.96 23.06
CA GLY A 716 18.52 -5.07 23.77
C GLY A 716 17.86 -3.90 24.49
N THR A 717 16.58 -3.61 24.25
CA THR A 717 15.82 -2.64 25.05
C THR A 717 15.17 -3.32 26.24
N GLN A 718 15.33 -2.75 27.44
CA GLN A 718 14.69 -3.26 28.65
C GLN A 718 13.40 -2.51 28.96
N ALA A 719 12.38 -3.27 29.35
CA ALA A 719 11.12 -2.75 29.86
C ALA A 719 11.34 -1.99 31.18
N SER A 720 10.80 -0.77 31.30
CA SER A 720 10.77 0.00 32.54
C SER A 720 9.49 0.83 32.67
N ASP A 721 9.19 1.31 33.87
CA ASP A 721 8.04 2.19 34.10
C ASP A 721 8.25 3.59 33.50
N GLU A 722 9.50 4.04 33.39
CA GLU A 722 9.86 5.25 32.65
C GLU A 722 9.50 5.10 31.18
N LEU A 723 9.83 3.95 30.58
CA LEU A 723 9.53 3.66 29.17
C LEU A 723 8.01 3.57 28.93
N LYS A 724 7.24 3.01 29.87
CA LYS A 724 5.77 3.03 29.79
C LYS A 724 5.26 4.47 29.75
N LYS A 725 5.74 5.34 30.64
CA LYS A 725 5.34 6.76 30.69
C LYS A 725 5.75 7.51 29.43
N GLU A 726 6.93 7.21 28.88
CA GLU A 726 7.40 7.76 27.62
C GLU A 726 6.43 7.41 26.48
N ILE A 727 6.10 6.13 26.30
CA ILE A 727 5.15 5.67 25.28
C ILE A 727 3.79 6.34 25.47
N GLN A 728 3.28 6.40 26.71
CA GLN A 728 2.01 7.07 27.01
C GLN A 728 2.02 8.55 26.64
N ASN A 729 3.09 9.27 26.98
CA ASN A 729 3.22 10.69 26.68
C ASN A 729 3.43 10.94 25.19
N TYR A 730 4.13 10.04 24.50
CA TYR A 730 4.30 10.08 23.05
C TYR A 730 2.96 9.96 22.33
N VAL A 731 2.11 9.01 22.73
CA VAL A 731 0.77 8.87 22.15
C VAL A 731 -0.10 10.08 22.48
N LYS A 732 -0.04 10.63 23.70
CA LYS A 732 -0.80 11.83 24.09
C LYS A 732 -0.45 13.07 23.27
N SER A 733 0.80 13.22 22.84
CA SER A 733 1.24 14.40 22.07
C SER A 733 0.90 14.30 20.58
N ARG A 734 0.59 13.09 20.09
CA ARG A 734 0.37 12.80 18.66
C ARG A 734 -1.06 12.39 18.33
N THR A 735 -1.89 12.11 19.34
CA THR A 735 -3.30 11.74 19.18
C THR A 735 -4.17 12.57 20.11
N ALA A 736 -5.49 12.50 19.92
CA ALA A 736 -6.41 13.10 20.88
C ALA A 736 -6.19 12.48 22.28
N PRO A 737 -6.06 13.29 23.36
CA PRO A 737 -5.62 12.81 24.68
C PRO A 737 -6.49 11.71 25.33
N TYR A 738 -7.68 11.40 24.80
CA TYR A 738 -8.50 10.28 25.28
C TYR A 738 -8.09 8.93 24.70
N LYS A 739 -7.27 8.90 23.63
CA LYS A 739 -6.85 7.68 22.91
C LYS A 739 -5.60 7.01 23.49
N TYR A 740 -4.83 7.69 24.34
CA TYR A 740 -3.58 7.11 24.85
C TYR A 740 -3.79 5.80 25.63
N PRO A 741 -2.83 4.86 25.56
CA PRO A 741 -2.91 3.60 26.29
C PRO A 741 -2.79 3.85 27.79
N ARG A 742 -3.87 3.59 28.54
CA ARG A 742 -3.84 3.67 30.01
C ARG A 742 -3.06 2.51 30.62
N ILE A 743 -3.01 1.38 29.93
CA ILE A 743 -2.19 0.23 30.28
C ILE A 743 -1.14 0.02 29.18
N VAL A 744 0.12 -0.10 29.57
CA VAL A 744 1.22 -0.56 28.70
C VAL A 744 1.80 -1.83 29.31
N GLU A 745 1.71 -2.93 28.57
CA GLU A 745 2.20 -4.25 28.96
C GLU A 745 3.30 -4.69 28.00
N PHE A 746 4.49 -4.97 28.51
CA PHE A 746 5.57 -5.51 27.68
C PHE A 746 5.47 -7.04 27.62
N ARG A 747 5.57 -7.60 26.41
CA ARG A 747 5.52 -9.05 26.15
C ARG A 747 6.73 -9.50 25.35
N GLU A 748 7.06 -10.78 25.48
CA GLU A 748 8.06 -11.41 24.62
C GLU A 748 7.54 -11.62 23.19
N SER A 749 6.23 -11.87 23.04
CA SER A 749 5.56 -12.01 21.75
C SER A 749 4.06 -11.70 21.85
N LEU A 750 3.41 -11.43 20.72
CA LEU A 750 1.95 -11.24 20.63
C LEU A 750 1.27 -12.50 20.08
N PRO A 751 0.07 -12.87 20.58
CA PRO A 751 -0.71 -13.96 20.03
C PRO A 751 -1.12 -13.64 18.59
N LYS A 752 -0.84 -14.55 17.66
CA LYS A 752 -1.11 -14.37 16.23
C LYS A 752 -1.80 -15.59 15.64
N THR A 753 -2.60 -15.36 14.62
CA THR A 753 -3.10 -16.42 13.74
C THR A 753 -1.94 -17.05 12.97
N THR A 754 -2.20 -18.19 12.32
CA THR A 754 -1.25 -18.80 11.38
C THR A 754 -0.84 -17.85 10.24
N SER A 755 -1.70 -16.88 9.88
CA SER A 755 -1.37 -15.82 8.90
C SER A 755 -0.55 -14.65 9.47
N GLY A 756 -0.15 -14.69 10.75
CA GLY A 756 0.58 -13.61 11.40
C GLY A 756 -0.26 -12.41 11.88
N LYS A 757 -1.60 -12.48 11.80
CA LYS A 757 -2.49 -11.41 12.29
C LYS A 757 -2.63 -11.50 13.82
N ILE A 758 -2.54 -10.38 14.53
CA ILE A 758 -2.69 -10.33 15.99
C ILE A 758 -4.11 -10.77 16.40
N ILE A 759 -4.22 -11.67 17.38
CA ILE A 759 -5.50 -12.13 17.95
C ILE A 759 -5.83 -11.28 19.17
N ARG A 760 -6.50 -10.13 18.94
CA ARG A 760 -6.76 -9.12 19.99
C ARG A 760 -7.55 -9.62 21.19
N LYS A 761 -8.44 -10.60 21.01
CA LYS A 761 -9.20 -11.20 22.14
C LYS A 761 -8.32 -11.97 23.14
N GLN A 762 -7.09 -12.31 22.77
CA GLN A 762 -6.11 -12.97 23.63
C GLN A 762 -5.12 -11.97 24.26
N LEU A 763 -5.29 -10.66 24.03
CA LEU A 763 -4.43 -9.60 24.57
C LEU A 763 -4.87 -9.13 25.94
#